data_AF-A0A354PC50-F1
#
_entry.id   AF-A0A354PC50-F1
#
_cell.length_a   1.000
_cell.length_b   1.000
_cell.length_c   1.000
_cell.angle_alpha   90.00
_cell.angle_beta   90.00
_cell.angle_gamma   90.00
#
_symmetry.space_group_name_H-M   'P 1'
#
loop_
_entity.id
_entity.type
_entity.pdbx_description
1 polymer ?
#
loop_
_entity_poly.entity_id
_entity_poly.type
_entity_poly.pdbx_seq_one_letter_code
_entity_poly.pdbx_strand_id
1 'polypeptide(L)'
;VAAGGSVARVDFNGNVQSYIDNSQVTARDIDLQATSTPQGVVYGWGVNAGALAVGVSMATLNINPIVATSIDGNLDARSLSSTALLGLPLNGVTSVARTTGSSGGLIGVDSTNSVVNNNASVSSTIGTGSTLNVSGETSVVATGLGVHTVNADSYAFGLLAAGISSARVNNQSGVAASIGNDVAITGGSLFISADNSQSQFADTFAGSGGIAAGASASSTTINNGTSLVSIGDGSSIDLSDDLNINNFGNATVNGRVQTFAGGLLAGAGASVDNTVNAITRTTIGNNVSIDAMGIRVDTSSSATKPELSTENIRGTTGGLIAGASARSETNVTFDTQIFVGNGATLNVFGLLENPGAITLSTLNSLFARDKVNFTTGGALSGASADSIVRNDANVSQVNIGASATLTSLGDILLSARGTGDVQTTTNAETFGVATVVTADSISEITPHNTVNVGAGATLRASGDLNLAAGTSIDFSRDQYSLSARTDTFAGSAIPSESIDSQANLFQYNTINVAAGALLESVRDIRLHAERLGLAKLRSKAKAVNWASAASGELNSALGGQEVFGGSINSQTNGIVNVLGTLRTGIQRHQELILGAIGADGVPYGWDPETGAINVYWANDGITFNVGSEILESGLMQQLDAARINLELYRTTDITLRNFYQSEINRIQNELISKGFATLQSDGSLTADEVEVMTVNVDPIWAQAGIIDVRASRLIGNGIIDAPSDASVTVTNHTPAQLNILGITIPESNGG
;
A
#
# COMPACT_ATOMS: atom_id res chain seq x y z
N VAL A 1 -54.03 -19.21 19.85
CA VAL A 1 -53.02 -18.27 19.33
C VAL A 1 -51.80 -18.42 20.21
N ALA A 2 -50.64 -18.71 19.63
CA ALA A 2 -49.36 -18.77 20.32
C ALA A 2 -48.49 -17.64 19.76
N ALA A 3 -47.98 -16.79 20.64
CA ALA A 3 -47.05 -15.73 20.29
C ALA A 3 -45.95 -15.70 21.34
N GLY A 4 -44.71 -15.60 20.89
CA GLY A 4 -43.56 -15.74 21.77
C GLY A 4 -42.27 -15.39 21.07
N GLY A 5 -41.28 -14.97 21.85
CA GLY A 5 -40.00 -14.57 21.30
C GLY A 5 -38.89 -14.55 22.33
N SER A 6 -37.67 -14.40 21.83
CA SER A 6 -36.46 -14.30 22.63
C SER A 6 -35.69 -13.07 22.20
N VAL A 7 -35.30 -12.23 23.17
CA VAL A 7 -34.46 -11.07 22.94
C VAL A 7 -33.25 -11.19 23.85
N ALA A 8 -32.07 -11.27 23.25
CA ALA A 8 -30.81 -11.29 23.96
C ALA A 8 -29.94 -10.12 23.50
N ARG A 9 -29.32 -9.44 24.46
CA ARG A 9 -28.46 -8.29 24.21
C ARG A 9 -27.21 -8.36 25.07
N VAL A 10 -26.06 -8.11 24.47
CA VAL A 10 -24.77 -7.96 25.15
C VAL A 10 -24.16 -6.64 24.72
N ASP A 11 -23.71 -5.85 25.70
CA ASP A 11 -22.98 -4.60 25.47
C ASP A 11 -21.60 -4.73 26.11
N PHE A 12 -20.54 -4.60 25.32
CA PHE A 12 -19.15 -4.60 25.77
C PHE A 12 -18.56 -3.19 25.61
N ASN A 13 -18.32 -2.50 26.73
CA ASN A 13 -17.86 -1.10 26.77
C ASN A 13 -16.55 -0.96 27.56
N GLY A 14 -15.55 -1.80 27.25
CA GLY A 14 -14.27 -1.79 27.98
C GLY A 14 -13.48 -0.51 27.74
N ASN A 15 -13.00 0.14 28.80
CA ASN A 15 -12.08 1.27 28.69
C ASN A 15 -10.72 0.86 29.27
N VAL A 16 -9.69 0.77 28.43
CA VAL A 16 -8.32 0.39 28.81
C VAL A 16 -7.39 1.50 28.37
N GLN A 17 -6.75 2.16 29.33
CA GLN A 17 -5.87 3.29 29.05
C GLN A 17 -4.55 3.13 29.80
N SER A 18 -3.46 3.55 29.17
CA SER A 18 -2.15 3.73 29.79
C SER A 18 -1.64 5.12 29.42
N TYR A 19 -1.11 5.88 30.38
CA TYR A 19 -0.67 7.24 30.09
C TYR A 19 0.49 7.73 30.95
N ILE A 20 1.29 8.62 30.38
CA ILE A 20 2.15 9.57 31.07
C ILE A 20 1.51 10.94 30.86
N ASP A 21 1.18 11.63 31.95
CA ASP A 21 0.46 12.91 31.90
C ASP A 21 1.41 14.05 32.29
N ASN A 22 1.75 14.90 31.32
CA ASN A 22 2.60 16.09 31.42
C ASN A 22 3.75 15.96 32.45
N SER A 23 4.54 14.90 32.33
CA SER A 23 5.55 14.54 33.34
C SER A 23 6.97 14.74 32.82
N GLN A 24 7.92 14.91 33.75
CA GLN A 24 9.35 14.82 33.46
C GLN A 24 9.79 13.39 33.80
N VAL A 25 10.22 12.62 32.80
CA VAL A 25 10.59 11.21 32.98
C VAL A 25 12.00 10.98 32.45
N THR A 26 12.89 10.50 33.31
CA THR A 26 14.22 10.00 32.91
C THR A 26 14.27 8.52 33.23
N ALA A 27 14.40 7.69 32.20
CA ALA A 27 14.42 6.24 32.34
C ALA A 27 15.35 5.60 31.33
N ARG A 28 15.76 4.35 31.54
CA ARG A 28 16.46 3.62 30.47
C ARG A 28 15.47 3.30 29.34
N ASP A 29 14.35 2.68 29.66
CA ASP A 29 13.33 2.31 28.69
C ASP A 29 11.96 2.72 29.22
N ILE A 30 11.09 3.18 28.34
CA ILE A 30 9.70 3.54 28.64
C ILE A 30 8.81 2.68 27.75
N ASP A 31 7.90 1.90 28.35
CA ASP A 31 6.94 1.07 27.64
C ASP A 31 5.53 1.31 28.19
N LEU A 32 4.66 1.84 27.34
CA LEU A 32 3.24 2.04 27.61
C LEU A 32 2.45 1.07 26.76
N GLN A 33 1.70 0.20 27.42
CA GLN A 33 0.82 -0.76 26.74
C GLN A 33 -0.61 -0.66 27.27
N ALA A 34 -1.57 -0.57 26.35
CA ALA A 34 -2.99 -0.74 26.62
C ALA A 34 -3.54 -1.83 25.70
N THR A 35 -4.09 -2.91 26.28
CA THR A 35 -4.56 -4.08 25.51
C THR A 35 -5.98 -4.46 25.90
N SER A 36 -6.85 -4.68 24.92
CA SER A 36 -8.18 -5.26 25.10
C SER A 36 -8.43 -6.38 24.10
N THR A 37 -9.01 -7.49 24.53
CA THR A 37 -9.31 -8.66 23.69
C THR A 37 -10.79 -9.07 23.86
N PRO A 38 -11.73 -8.26 23.36
CA PRO A 38 -13.15 -8.54 23.55
C PRO A 38 -13.55 -9.89 22.96
N GLN A 39 -14.38 -10.60 23.71
CA GLN A 39 -15.08 -11.79 23.25
C GLN A 39 -16.52 -11.74 23.74
N GLY A 40 -17.46 -11.66 22.81
CA GLY A 40 -18.89 -11.66 23.11
C GLY A 40 -19.63 -12.72 22.31
N VAL A 41 -20.57 -13.40 22.96
CA VAL A 41 -21.44 -14.37 22.30
C VAL A 41 -22.87 -14.17 22.79
N VAL A 42 -23.83 -14.04 21.88
CA VAL A 42 -25.24 -13.84 22.20
C VAL A 42 -26.14 -14.76 21.37
N TYR A 43 -27.11 -15.39 22.03
CA TYR A 43 -28.04 -16.34 21.42
C TYR A 43 -29.48 -15.94 21.70
N GLY A 44 -30.34 -15.97 20.68
CA GLY A 44 -31.79 -15.82 20.82
C GLY A 44 -32.54 -16.99 20.18
N TRP A 45 -33.28 -17.77 20.96
CA TRP A 45 -34.01 -18.96 20.46
C TRP A 45 -35.51 -18.87 20.73
N GLY A 46 -36.31 -19.09 19.70
CA GLY A 46 -37.76 -19.02 19.76
C GLY A 46 -38.44 -20.23 19.12
N VAL A 47 -39.45 -20.77 19.78
CA VAL A 47 -40.31 -21.85 19.24
C VAL A 47 -41.75 -21.53 19.57
N ASN A 48 -42.62 -21.49 18.56
CA ASN A 48 -44.03 -21.19 18.71
C ASN A 48 -44.88 -22.23 17.99
N ALA A 49 -45.86 -22.81 18.69
CA ALA A 49 -46.77 -23.81 18.12
C ALA A 49 -48.22 -23.54 18.54
N GLY A 50 -49.14 -23.54 17.57
CA GLY A 50 -50.57 -23.36 17.83
C GLY A 50 -51.36 -23.10 16.55
N ALA A 51 -52.70 -23.01 16.61
CA ALA A 51 -53.51 -22.77 15.40
C ALA A 51 -53.09 -21.50 14.64
N LEU A 52 -52.74 -20.44 15.36
CA LEU A 52 -52.09 -19.23 14.84
C LEU A 52 -50.82 -19.03 15.66
N ALA A 53 -49.65 -19.09 15.03
CA ALA A 53 -48.35 -19.03 15.68
C ALA A 53 -47.49 -17.90 15.11
N VAL A 54 -46.95 -17.02 15.98
CA VAL A 54 -46.02 -15.95 15.60
C VAL A 54 -44.78 -15.98 16.49
N GLY A 55 -43.60 -16.06 15.88
CA GLY A 55 -42.31 -16.10 16.55
C GLY A 55 -41.39 -14.95 16.18
N VAL A 56 -40.68 -14.39 17.17
CA VAL A 56 -39.61 -13.41 16.94
C VAL A 56 -38.39 -13.74 17.80
N SER A 57 -37.21 -13.88 17.21
CA SER A 57 -35.95 -14.00 17.96
C SER A 57 -34.96 -12.92 17.56
N MET A 58 -34.39 -12.24 18.54
CA MET A 58 -33.42 -11.16 18.33
C MET A 58 -32.18 -11.38 19.20
N ALA A 59 -31.01 -11.22 18.60
CA ALA A 59 -29.73 -11.25 19.29
C ALA A 59 -28.91 -10.03 18.87
N THR A 60 -28.49 -9.20 19.83
CA THR A 60 -27.72 -7.99 19.56
C THR A 60 -26.45 -7.96 20.40
N LEU A 61 -25.32 -7.68 19.76
CA LEU A 61 -24.04 -7.55 20.43
C LEU A 61 -23.42 -6.21 20.03
N ASN A 62 -23.17 -5.34 21.00
CA ASN A 62 -22.51 -4.06 20.80
C ASN A 62 -21.10 -4.10 21.41
N ILE A 63 -20.09 -3.73 20.62
CA ILE A 63 -18.67 -3.69 21.00
C ILE A 63 -18.22 -2.24 20.88
N ASN A 64 -18.01 -1.57 22.00
CA ASN A 64 -17.58 -0.17 22.04
C ASN A 64 -16.36 0.01 22.97
N PRO A 65 -15.26 -0.76 22.82
CA PRO A 65 -14.09 -0.56 23.63
C PRO A 65 -13.34 0.71 23.24
N ILE A 66 -12.77 1.36 24.25
CA ILE A 66 -11.77 2.41 24.10
C ILE A 66 -10.45 1.83 24.59
N VAL A 67 -9.46 1.76 23.70
CA VAL A 67 -8.10 1.31 24.03
C VAL A 67 -7.14 2.42 23.68
N ALA A 68 -6.49 3.02 24.68
CA ALA A 68 -5.67 4.21 24.42
C ALA A 68 -4.32 4.19 25.15
N THR A 69 -3.29 4.67 24.47
CA THR A 69 -2.04 5.11 25.07
C THR A 69 -1.82 6.60 24.83
N SER A 70 -1.31 7.31 25.84
CA SER A 70 -1.01 8.74 25.75
C SER A 70 0.28 9.07 26.45
N ILE A 71 1.18 9.79 25.79
CA ILE A 71 2.42 10.28 26.37
C ILE A 71 2.40 11.79 26.30
N ASP A 72 2.57 12.46 27.43
CA ASP A 72 2.70 13.92 27.48
C ASP A 72 3.80 14.34 28.46
N GLY A 73 4.56 15.37 28.09
CA GLY A 73 5.64 15.96 28.89
C GLY A 73 7.03 15.88 28.26
N ASN A 74 8.06 15.79 29.10
CA ASN A 74 9.46 15.74 28.69
C ASN A 74 10.08 14.40 29.09
N LEU A 75 10.51 13.63 28.11
CA LEU A 75 11.02 12.28 28.31
C LEU A 75 12.47 12.21 27.86
N ASP A 76 13.31 11.59 28.67
CA ASP A 76 14.68 11.21 28.35
C ASP A 76 14.83 9.69 28.53
N ALA A 77 15.08 8.98 27.42
CA ALA A 77 15.19 7.54 27.41
C ALA A 77 16.15 6.98 26.35
N ARG A 78 16.43 5.68 26.45
CA ARG A 78 17.07 4.90 25.38
C ARG A 78 16.06 4.35 24.39
N SER A 79 14.86 3.97 24.84
CA SER A 79 13.78 3.52 23.96
C SER A 79 12.43 3.90 24.52
N LEU A 80 11.49 4.21 23.63
CA LEU A 80 10.12 4.58 23.96
C LEU A 80 9.14 3.76 23.11
N SER A 81 8.24 3.03 23.76
CA SER A 81 7.16 2.27 23.12
C SER A 81 5.81 2.73 23.67
N SER A 82 4.88 3.06 22.77
CA SER A 82 3.50 3.40 23.08
C SER A 82 2.56 2.58 22.21
N THR A 83 2.01 1.51 22.78
CA THR A 83 1.22 0.51 22.04
C THR A 83 -0.21 0.40 22.57
N ALA A 84 -1.18 0.74 21.73
CA ALA A 84 -2.60 0.49 21.96
C ALA A 84 -3.08 -0.67 21.07
N LEU A 85 -3.55 -1.76 21.68
CA LEU A 85 -3.92 -2.99 20.98
C LEU A 85 -5.33 -3.45 21.33
N LEU A 86 -6.22 -3.43 20.34
CA LEU A 86 -7.43 -4.26 20.35
C LEU A 86 -7.11 -5.57 19.63
N GLY A 87 -6.82 -6.61 20.43
CA GLY A 87 -6.37 -7.90 19.92
C GLY A 87 -7.51 -8.89 19.69
N LEU A 88 -7.19 -9.96 18.98
CA LEU A 88 -8.07 -11.12 18.82
C LEU A 88 -8.09 -11.97 20.11
N PRO A 89 -9.20 -12.62 20.44
CA PRO A 89 -9.23 -13.59 21.54
C PRO A 89 -8.40 -14.83 21.19
N LEU A 90 -7.81 -15.48 22.21
CA LEU A 90 -6.99 -16.69 22.03
C LEU A 90 -7.72 -17.85 21.36
N ASN A 91 -9.05 -17.95 21.58
CA ASN A 91 -9.90 -18.97 20.99
C ASN A 91 -11.18 -18.34 20.46
N GLY A 92 -11.66 -18.78 19.30
CA GLY A 92 -12.91 -18.31 18.70
C GLY A 92 -12.76 -16.96 17.99
N VAL A 93 -13.84 -16.17 17.98
CA VAL A 93 -13.90 -14.87 17.29
C VAL A 93 -14.28 -13.76 18.28
N THR A 94 -14.05 -12.50 17.90
CA THR A 94 -14.33 -11.31 18.73
C THR A 94 -15.81 -11.21 19.09
N SER A 95 -16.71 -11.50 18.14
CA SER A 95 -18.14 -11.50 18.44
C SER A 95 -18.97 -12.47 17.62
N VAL A 96 -19.92 -13.12 18.28
CA VAL A 96 -20.92 -13.98 17.67
C VAL A 96 -22.32 -13.54 18.11
N ALA A 97 -23.22 -13.26 17.15
CA ALA A 97 -24.65 -13.15 17.42
C ALA A 97 -25.43 -14.18 16.62
N ARG A 98 -26.28 -14.96 17.29
CA ARG A 98 -27.04 -16.02 16.64
C ARG A 98 -28.50 -16.03 17.07
N THR A 99 -29.40 -16.16 16.10
CA THR A 99 -30.83 -16.34 16.33
C THR A 99 -31.36 -17.54 15.59
N THR A 100 -32.23 -18.31 16.25
CA THR A 100 -32.93 -19.44 15.63
C THR A 100 -34.39 -19.40 16.05
N GLY A 101 -35.29 -19.33 15.08
CA GLY A 101 -36.72 -19.19 15.29
C GLY A 101 -37.49 -20.29 14.57
N SER A 102 -38.58 -20.76 15.18
CA SER A 102 -39.52 -21.63 14.51
C SER A 102 -40.97 -21.34 14.88
N SER A 103 -41.86 -21.41 13.89
CA SER A 103 -43.31 -21.28 14.08
C SER A 103 -44.08 -22.36 13.31
N GLY A 104 -45.14 -22.91 13.93
CA GLY A 104 -45.94 -23.99 13.34
C GLY A 104 -47.43 -23.90 13.68
N GLY A 105 -48.32 -24.04 12.69
CA GLY A 105 -49.77 -23.90 12.88
C GLY A 105 -50.65 -24.02 11.64
N LEU A 106 -51.88 -23.49 11.69
CA LEU A 106 -52.65 -23.16 10.48
C LEU A 106 -52.04 -21.93 9.81
N ILE A 107 -51.65 -20.93 10.62
CA ILE A 107 -50.83 -19.80 10.20
C ILE A 107 -49.56 -19.80 11.05
N GLY A 108 -48.39 -19.86 10.41
CA GLY A 108 -47.08 -19.82 11.06
C GLY A 108 -46.24 -18.68 10.51
N VAL A 109 -45.87 -17.71 11.35
CA VAL A 109 -44.95 -16.63 11.00
C VAL A 109 -43.76 -16.65 11.95
N ASP A 110 -42.54 -16.66 11.43
CA ASP A 110 -41.34 -16.57 12.23
C ASP A 110 -40.40 -15.48 11.70
N SER A 111 -39.74 -14.77 12.61
CA SER A 111 -38.76 -13.75 12.28
C SER A 111 -37.52 -13.86 13.18
N THR A 112 -36.34 -13.87 12.57
CA THR A 112 -35.07 -13.84 13.30
C THR A 112 -34.19 -12.66 12.89
N ASN A 113 -33.51 -12.05 13.86
CA ASN A 113 -32.67 -10.88 13.64
C ASN A 113 -31.41 -10.92 14.53
N SER A 114 -30.25 -11.12 13.90
CA SER A 114 -28.94 -11.07 14.56
C SER A 114 -28.17 -9.83 14.16
N VAL A 115 -27.65 -9.08 15.13
CA VAL A 115 -26.90 -7.84 14.88
C VAL A 115 -25.63 -7.81 15.72
N VAL A 116 -24.50 -7.51 15.08
CA VAL A 116 -23.27 -7.06 15.74
C VAL A 116 -23.00 -5.63 15.33
N ASN A 117 -22.76 -4.75 16.31
CA ASN A 117 -22.25 -3.40 16.09
C ASN A 117 -20.87 -3.27 16.75
N ASN A 118 -19.85 -2.93 15.97
CA ASN A 118 -18.50 -2.64 16.46
C ASN A 118 -18.19 -1.14 16.26
N ASN A 119 -18.03 -0.41 17.36
CA ASN A 119 -17.62 0.99 17.40
C ASN A 119 -16.34 1.14 18.24
N ALA A 120 -15.42 0.18 18.15
CA ALA A 120 -14.16 0.24 18.86
C ALA A 120 -13.33 1.46 18.46
N SER A 121 -12.69 2.09 19.44
CA SER A 121 -11.74 3.19 19.26
C SER A 121 -10.40 2.78 19.84
N VAL A 122 -9.36 2.77 19.01
CA VAL A 122 -7.99 2.46 19.41
C VAL A 122 -7.10 3.65 19.08
N SER A 123 -6.34 4.17 20.04
CA SER A 123 -5.49 5.33 19.80
C SER A 123 -4.16 5.27 20.55
N SER A 124 -3.06 5.58 19.88
CA SER A 124 -1.75 5.81 20.51
C SER A 124 -1.31 7.22 20.20
N THR A 125 -1.04 8.01 21.24
CA THR A 125 -0.86 9.47 21.09
C THR A 125 0.38 9.98 21.83
N ILE A 126 1.11 10.89 21.19
CA ILE A 126 2.05 11.80 21.86
C ILE A 126 1.36 13.17 21.92
N GLY A 127 1.31 13.74 23.11
CA GLY A 127 0.64 15.00 23.43
C GLY A 127 1.31 16.20 22.77
N THR A 128 0.52 17.27 22.61
CA THR A 128 1.01 18.53 22.02
C THR A 128 2.07 19.18 22.92
N GLY A 129 3.12 19.72 22.32
CA GLY A 129 4.20 20.40 23.06
C GLY A 129 5.15 19.46 23.82
N SER A 130 5.02 18.14 23.65
CA SER A 130 5.92 17.16 24.28
C SER A 130 7.34 17.29 23.73
N THR A 131 8.34 16.96 24.57
CA THR A 131 9.75 16.88 24.17
C THR A 131 10.28 15.48 24.48
N LEU A 132 10.74 14.76 23.47
CA LEU A 132 11.20 13.38 23.58
C LEU A 132 12.66 13.29 23.14
N ASN A 133 13.56 13.06 24.08
CA ASN A 133 14.97 12.78 23.83
C ASN A 133 15.17 11.26 23.97
N VAL A 134 15.10 10.52 22.87
CA VAL A 134 15.13 9.05 22.88
C VAL A 134 16.28 8.55 22.02
N SER A 135 17.42 8.18 22.63
CA SER A 135 18.64 7.84 21.87
C SER A 135 18.52 6.62 20.93
N GLY A 136 17.50 5.77 21.11
CA GLY A 136 17.16 4.66 20.22
C GLY A 136 15.82 4.87 19.51
N GLU A 137 15.02 3.80 19.39
CA GLU A 137 13.73 3.85 18.70
C GLU A 137 12.63 4.47 19.58
N THR A 138 11.83 5.34 18.96
CA THR A 138 10.52 5.77 19.45
C THR A 138 9.42 5.12 18.60
N SER A 139 8.50 4.41 19.24
CA SER A 139 7.44 3.65 18.58
C SER A 139 6.05 4.07 19.08
N VAL A 140 5.17 4.46 18.15
CA VAL A 140 3.79 4.89 18.41
C VAL A 140 2.85 4.02 17.58
N VAL A 141 2.23 3.03 18.21
CA VAL A 141 1.48 1.97 17.52
C VAL A 141 0.05 1.87 18.03
N ALA A 142 -0.91 1.90 17.11
CA ALA A 142 -2.31 1.60 17.36
C ALA A 142 -2.76 0.47 16.44
N THR A 143 -3.34 -0.59 17.00
CA THR A 143 -3.80 -1.76 16.23
C THR A 143 -5.19 -2.18 16.66
N GLY A 144 -6.12 -2.20 15.69
CA GLY A 144 -7.51 -2.57 15.86
C GLY A 144 -7.87 -3.82 15.06
N LEU A 145 -7.89 -4.98 15.72
CA LEU A 145 -8.27 -6.26 15.11
C LEU A 145 -9.68 -6.69 15.52
N GLY A 146 -10.44 -7.28 14.60
CA GLY A 146 -11.74 -7.85 14.93
C GLY A 146 -12.23 -8.91 13.94
N VAL A 147 -12.89 -9.94 14.47
CA VAL A 147 -13.60 -10.96 13.70
C VAL A 147 -15.03 -11.08 14.21
N HIS A 148 -15.99 -10.81 13.34
CA HIS A 148 -17.41 -10.74 13.67
C HIS A 148 -18.20 -11.73 12.83
N THR A 149 -19.00 -12.56 13.48
CA THR A 149 -19.86 -13.54 12.81
C THR A 149 -21.29 -13.41 13.31
N VAL A 150 -22.24 -13.36 12.39
CA VAL A 150 -23.67 -13.31 12.72
C VAL A 150 -24.45 -14.35 11.94
N ASN A 151 -25.38 -15.03 12.63
CA ASN A 151 -26.24 -16.05 12.03
C ASN A 151 -27.71 -15.82 12.38
N ALA A 152 -28.61 -15.91 11.41
CA ALA A 152 -30.06 -15.85 11.66
C ALA A 152 -30.82 -16.90 10.85
N ASP A 153 -31.47 -17.83 11.54
CA ASP A 153 -32.19 -18.95 10.94
C ASP A 153 -33.68 -18.89 11.31
N SER A 154 -34.57 -18.90 10.33
CA SER A 154 -36.03 -18.87 10.53
C SER A 154 -36.72 -20.05 9.83
N TYR A 155 -37.62 -20.74 10.54
CA TYR A 155 -38.37 -21.88 10.04
C TYR A 155 -39.88 -21.71 10.29
N ALA A 156 -40.69 -21.57 9.23
CA ALA A 156 -42.14 -21.40 9.36
C ALA A 156 -42.92 -22.53 8.65
N PHE A 157 -43.93 -23.11 9.32
CA PHE A 157 -44.76 -24.17 8.77
C PHE A 157 -46.26 -23.93 9.02
N GLY A 158 -47.11 -24.16 8.01
CA GLY A 158 -48.57 -24.13 8.20
C GLY A 158 -49.38 -24.17 6.91
N LEU A 159 -50.68 -23.83 6.96
CA LEU A 159 -51.47 -23.59 5.73
C LEU A 159 -50.97 -22.31 5.04
N LEU A 160 -50.75 -21.27 5.84
CA LEU A 160 -50.10 -20.02 5.47
C LEU A 160 -48.81 -19.90 6.30
N ALA A 161 -47.66 -19.80 5.65
CA ALA A 161 -46.36 -19.77 6.32
C ALA A 161 -45.48 -18.61 5.84
N ALA A 162 -44.81 -17.91 6.75
CA ALA A 162 -43.83 -16.87 6.42
C ALA A 162 -42.60 -16.96 7.33
N GLY A 163 -41.41 -17.19 6.74
CA GLY A 163 -40.13 -17.20 7.44
C GLY A 163 -39.29 -16.00 7.03
N ILE A 164 -38.81 -15.22 7.99
CA ILE A 164 -38.02 -14.01 7.75
C ILE A 164 -36.74 -14.07 8.58
N SER A 165 -35.57 -13.91 7.97
CA SER A 165 -34.31 -13.83 8.71
C SER A 165 -33.41 -12.69 8.24
N SER A 166 -32.73 -12.06 9.19
CA SER A 166 -31.81 -10.95 8.96
C SER A 166 -30.57 -11.11 9.83
N ALA A 167 -29.39 -11.07 9.22
CA ALA A 167 -28.13 -11.01 9.95
C ALA A 167 -27.31 -9.81 9.48
N ARG A 168 -26.85 -8.98 10.42
CA ARG A 168 -26.14 -7.73 10.13
C ARG A 168 -24.89 -7.54 10.98
N VAL A 169 -23.78 -7.22 10.34
CA VAL A 169 -22.59 -6.68 11.02
C VAL A 169 -22.40 -5.23 10.59
N ASN A 170 -22.31 -4.33 11.57
CA ASN A 170 -21.93 -2.94 11.36
C ASN A 170 -20.61 -2.70 12.07
N ASN A 171 -19.56 -2.37 11.34
CA ASN A 171 -18.29 -1.90 11.88
C ASN A 171 -18.09 -0.42 11.58
N GLN A 172 -17.75 0.33 12.63
CA GLN A 172 -17.37 1.74 12.62
C GLN A 172 -16.08 1.92 13.43
N SER A 173 -15.17 0.94 13.39
CA SER A 173 -13.92 0.97 14.15
C SER A 173 -13.03 2.13 13.72
N GLY A 174 -12.45 2.82 14.69
CA GLY A 174 -11.44 3.85 14.49
C GLY A 174 -10.11 3.47 15.11
N VAL A 175 -9.04 3.59 14.33
CA VAL A 175 -7.65 3.38 14.79
C VAL A 175 -6.84 4.63 14.46
N ALA A 176 -6.11 5.17 15.43
CA ALA A 176 -5.31 6.37 15.23
C ALA A 176 -3.94 6.28 15.94
N ALA A 177 -2.86 6.57 15.22
CA ALA A 177 -1.55 6.81 15.83
C ALA A 177 -1.13 8.25 15.53
N SER A 178 -0.96 9.08 16.55
CA SER A 178 -0.78 10.52 16.35
C SER A 178 0.32 11.11 17.22
N ILE A 179 1.15 11.95 16.60
CA ILE A 179 1.99 12.92 17.28
C ILE A 179 1.24 14.26 17.26
N GLY A 180 1.13 14.91 18.42
CA GLY A 180 0.46 16.20 18.59
C GLY A 180 1.19 17.34 17.87
N ASN A 181 0.69 18.57 18.04
CA ASN A 181 1.34 19.76 17.48
C ASN A 181 2.57 20.15 18.32
N ASP A 182 3.49 20.90 17.71
CA ASP A 182 4.64 21.50 18.39
C ASP A 182 5.47 20.48 19.21
N VAL A 183 5.49 19.21 18.79
CA VAL A 183 6.26 18.15 19.46
C VAL A 183 7.71 18.19 18.98
N ALA A 184 8.64 18.12 19.92
CA ALA A 184 10.07 17.97 19.62
C ALA A 184 10.50 16.52 19.89
N ILE A 185 11.02 15.83 18.88
CA ILE A 185 11.59 14.48 19.01
C ILE A 185 13.04 14.54 18.53
N THR A 186 13.97 14.15 19.40
CA THR A 186 15.37 13.97 19.05
C THR A 186 15.78 12.55 19.41
N GLY A 187 16.30 11.77 18.47
CA GLY A 187 16.56 10.36 18.75
C GLY A 187 17.19 9.52 17.65
N GLY A 188 17.09 8.20 17.82
CA GLY A 188 17.55 7.22 16.85
C GLY A 188 16.61 7.13 15.65
N SER A 189 15.56 6.33 15.77
CA SER A 189 14.54 6.12 14.74
C SER A 189 13.13 6.40 15.27
N LEU A 190 12.20 6.67 14.35
CA LEU A 190 10.78 6.89 14.69
C LEU A 190 9.90 5.96 13.87
N PHE A 191 9.08 5.16 14.56
CA PHE A 191 8.09 4.28 13.96
C PHE A 191 6.68 4.68 14.39
N ILE A 192 5.81 4.96 13.41
CA ILE A 192 4.41 5.28 13.66
C ILE A 192 3.54 4.32 12.87
N SER A 193 2.60 3.64 13.53
CA SER A 193 1.76 2.64 12.87
C SER A 193 0.31 2.68 13.33
N ALA A 194 -0.62 2.71 12.37
CA ALA A 194 -2.04 2.46 12.59
C ALA A 194 -2.52 1.31 11.70
N ASP A 195 -3.09 0.26 12.29
CA ASP A 195 -3.67 -0.87 11.55
C ASP A 195 -5.11 -1.14 12.00
N ASN A 196 -6.08 -0.97 11.10
CA ASN A 196 -7.47 -1.33 11.32
C ASN A 196 -7.85 -2.52 10.43
N SER A 197 -7.90 -3.71 11.01
CA SER A 197 -8.16 -4.96 10.29
C SER A 197 -9.39 -5.67 10.84
N GLN A 198 -10.44 -5.74 10.02
CA GLN A 198 -11.76 -6.21 10.44
C GLN A 198 -12.28 -7.28 9.48
N SER A 199 -12.73 -8.41 10.03
CA SER A 199 -13.35 -9.50 9.29
C SER A 199 -14.80 -9.66 9.72
N GLN A 200 -15.70 -9.72 8.74
CA GLN A 200 -17.14 -9.75 8.94
C GLN A 200 -17.76 -10.84 8.09
N PHE A 201 -18.54 -11.71 8.73
CA PHE A 201 -19.31 -12.73 8.06
C PHE A 201 -20.75 -12.75 8.57
N ALA A 202 -21.70 -12.59 7.66
CA ALA A 202 -23.12 -12.67 7.97
C ALA A 202 -23.78 -13.83 7.22
N ASP A 203 -24.49 -14.70 7.93
CA ASP A 203 -25.06 -15.94 7.41
C ASP A 203 -26.54 -16.05 7.77
N THR A 204 -27.39 -16.38 6.81
CA THR A 204 -28.83 -16.44 7.04
C THR A 204 -29.50 -17.60 6.35
N PHE A 205 -30.53 -18.13 7.02
CA PHE A 205 -31.46 -19.10 6.46
C PHE A 205 -32.90 -18.65 6.70
N ALA A 206 -33.74 -18.68 5.67
CA ALA A 206 -35.20 -18.55 5.84
C ALA A 206 -35.92 -19.68 5.11
N GLY A 207 -36.74 -20.43 5.83
CA GLY A 207 -37.53 -21.54 5.32
C GLY A 207 -39.02 -21.37 5.61
N SER A 208 -39.85 -21.66 4.61
CA SER A 208 -41.31 -21.72 4.78
C SER A 208 -41.94 -22.91 4.04
N GLY A 209 -43.00 -23.49 4.62
CA GLY A 209 -43.74 -24.60 3.99
C GLY A 209 -45.25 -24.57 4.28
N GLY A 210 -46.08 -24.71 3.25
CA GLY A 210 -47.54 -24.69 3.40
C GLY A 210 -48.37 -24.81 2.12
N ILE A 211 -49.64 -24.36 2.13
CA ILE A 211 -50.40 -24.12 0.88
C ILE A 211 -49.96 -22.79 0.28
N ALA A 212 -49.79 -21.75 1.08
CA ALA A 212 -49.10 -20.53 0.68
C ALA A 212 -47.90 -20.29 1.60
N ALA A 213 -46.70 -20.19 1.01
CA ALA A 213 -45.44 -20.08 1.75
C ALA A 213 -44.58 -18.93 1.22
N GLY A 214 -44.00 -18.14 2.13
CA GLY A 214 -43.08 -17.06 1.82
C GLY A 214 -41.81 -17.12 2.67
N ALA A 215 -40.64 -17.05 2.04
CA ALA A 215 -39.36 -16.93 2.75
C ALA A 215 -38.61 -15.66 2.34
N SER A 216 -38.01 -14.96 3.28
CA SER A 216 -37.15 -13.81 3.00
C SER A 216 -35.93 -13.83 3.90
N ALA A 217 -34.73 -13.83 3.33
CA ALA A 217 -33.49 -13.76 4.08
C ALA A 217 -32.57 -12.64 3.57
N SER A 218 -31.94 -11.93 4.51
CA SER A 218 -31.00 -10.85 4.21
C SER A 218 -29.73 -10.97 5.04
N SER A 219 -28.58 -10.93 4.39
CA SER A 219 -27.27 -10.86 5.03
C SER A 219 -26.61 -9.52 4.68
N THR A 220 -26.21 -8.76 5.69
CA THR A 220 -25.59 -7.44 5.51
C THR A 220 -24.27 -7.34 6.27
N THR A 221 -23.21 -6.91 5.61
CA THR A 221 -21.96 -6.49 6.26
C THR A 221 -21.63 -5.06 5.85
N ILE A 222 -21.32 -4.21 6.82
CA ILE A 222 -20.96 -2.81 6.61
C ILE A 222 -19.66 -2.56 7.35
N ASN A 223 -18.62 -2.18 6.62
CA ASN A 223 -17.33 -1.79 7.16
C ASN A 223 -17.03 -0.32 6.87
N ASN A 224 -17.30 0.55 7.85
CA ASN A 224 -16.91 1.96 7.85
C ASN A 224 -15.67 2.17 8.72
N GLY A 225 -14.58 1.49 8.38
CA GLY A 225 -13.34 1.54 9.16
C GLY A 225 -12.52 2.79 8.84
N THR A 226 -11.98 3.45 9.87
CA THR A 226 -11.06 4.57 9.73
C THR A 226 -9.70 4.21 10.34
N SER A 227 -8.61 4.47 9.61
CA SER A 227 -7.24 4.35 10.10
C SER A 227 -6.46 5.63 9.80
N LEU A 228 -5.97 6.28 10.85
CA LEU A 228 -5.36 7.60 10.76
C LEU A 228 -3.96 7.59 11.35
N VAL A 229 -3.00 8.14 10.62
CA VAL A 229 -1.70 8.50 11.18
C VAL A 229 -1.49 9.99 11.02
N SER A 230 -1.01 10.68 12.07
CA SER A 230 -0.71 12.10 11.97
C SER A 230 0.55 12.52 12.71
N ILE A 231 1.29 13.44 12.13
CA ILE A 231 2.28 14.29 12.82
C ILE A 231 1.70 15.70 12.83
N GLY A 232 1.49 16.26 14.02
CA GLY A 232 0.86 17.57 14.19
C GLY A 232 1.73 18.72 13.70
N ASP A 233 1.09 19.85 13.44
CA ASP A 233 1.70 21.07 12.90
C ASP A 233 2.84 21.57 13.80
N GLY A 234 3.87 22.19 13.20
CA GLY A 234 4.98 22.80 13.92
C GLY A 234 5.93 21.83 14.65
N SER A 235 5.71 20.51 14.52
CA SER A 235 6.58 19.51 15.14
C SER A 235 7.98 19.50 14.53
N SER A 236 8.99 19.25 15.36
CA SER A 236 10.40 19.14 14.98
C SER A 236 10.91 17.74 15.31
N ILE A 237 11.33 17.00 14.30
CA ILE A 237 11.78 15.60 14.41
C ILE A 237 13.20 15.51 13.86
N ASP A 238 14.16 15.20 14.72
CA ASP A 238 15.58 15.07 14.40
C ASP A 238 16.05 13.64 14.75
N LEU A 239 16.34 12.84 13.73
CA LEU A 239 16.60 11.40 13.86
C LEU A 239 17.98 11.08 13.31
N SER A 240 18.78 10.33 14.06
CA SER A 240 20.07 9.81 13.58
C SER A 240 19.93 8.57 12.68
N ASP A 241 18.71 8.10 12.42
CA ASP A 241 18.35 6.92 11.62
C ASP A 241 17.00 7.20 10.89
N ASP A 242 16.26 6.17 10.50
CA ASP A 242 15.06 6.29 9.67
C ASP A 242 13.77 6.73 10.39
N LEU A 243 12.89 7.40 9.64
CA LEU A 243 11.46 7.59 9.91
C LEU A 243 10.63 6.60 9.08
N ASN A 244 9.83 5.77 9.78
CA ASN A 244 8.93 4.82 9.16
C ASN A 244 7.47 5.05 9.63
N ILE A 245 6.58 5.30 8.67
CA ILE A 245 5.15 5.49 8.93
C ILE A 245 4.33 4.48 8.14
N ASN A 246 3.54 3.67 8.85
CA ASN A 246 2.68 2.65 8.26
C ASN A 246 1.21 2.89 8.62
N ASN A 247 0.33 2.86 7.63
CA ASN A 247 -1.09 3.01 7.86
C ASN A 247 -1.91 2.04 7.01
N PHE A 248 -2.69 1.19 7.67
CA PHE A 248 -3.39 0.07 7.04
C PHE A 248 -4.88 0.06 7.38
N GLY A 249 -5.74 -0.02 6.36
CA GLY A 249 -7.17 -0.23 6.49
C GLY A 249 -7.61 -1.49 5.76
N ASN A 250 -7.76 -2.59 6.49
CA ASN A 250 -8.05 -3.90 5.94
C ASN A 250 -9.48 -4.35 6.28
N ALA A 251 -10.26 -4.69 5.26
CA ALA A 251 -11.63 -5.15 5.41
C ALA A 251 -11.83 -6.51 4.74
N THR A 252 -12.21 -7.52 5.50
CA THR A 252 -12.75 -8.77 4.96
C THR A 252 -14.25 -8.79 5.19
N VAL A 253 -15.04 -8.82 4.12
CA VAL A 253 -16.51 -8.82 4.21
C VAL A 253 -17.07 -9.97 3.40
N ASN A 254 -18.06 -10.66 3.93
CA ASN A 254 -18.79 -11.66 3.16
C ASN A 254 -20.17 -11.92 3.75
N GLY A 255 -21.09 -12.31 2.87
CA GLY A 255 -22.46 -12.65 3.24
C GLY A 255 -22.89 -13.94 2.58
N ARG A 256 -23.68 -14.73 3.31
CA ARG A 256 -24.34 -15.93 2.83
C ARG A 256 -25.83 -15.90 3.15
N VAL A 257 -26.64 -16.28 2.16
CA VAL A 257 -28.09 -16.42 2.29
C VAL A 257 -28.53 -17.74 1.70
N GLN A 258 -29.35 -18.47 2.45
CA GLN A 258 -30.08 -19.63 1.98
C GLN A 258 -31.58 -19.43 2.17
N THR A 259 -32.36 -19.67 1.12
CA THR A 259 -33.83 -19.53 1.21
C THR A 259 -34.56 -20.72 0.62
N PHE A 260 -35.68 -21.08 1.26
CA PHE A 260 -36.56 -22.15 0.80
C PHE A 260 -38.02 -21.78 1.02
N ALA A 261 -38.84 -21.91 -0.02
CA ALA A 261 -40.29 -21.83 0.10
C ALA A 261 -41.00 -22.93 -0.71
N GLY A 262 -41.91 -23.67 -0.08
CA GLY A 262 -42.64 -24.76 -0.72
C GLY A 262 -44.15 -24.74 -0.44
N GLY A 263 -44.99 -24.89 -1.47
CA GLY A 263 -46.44 -24.98 -1.32
C GLY A 263 -47.25 -25.03 -2.60
N LEU A 264 -48.56 -24.74 -2.56
CA LEU A 264 -49.35 -24.50 -3.78
C LEU A 264 -48.96 -23.15 -4.40
N LEU A 265 -48.78 -22.13 -3.56
CA LEU A 265 -48.23 -20.82 -3.86
C LEU A 265 -46.95 -20.64 -3.06
N ALA A 266 -45.82 -20.32 -3.70
CA ALA A 266 -44.54 -20.19 -3.01
C ALA A 266 -43.75 -18.95 -3.47
N GLY A 267 -43.09 -18.27 -2.53
CA GLY A 267 -42.21 -17.15 -2.82
C GLY A 267 -40.95 -17.14 -1.97
N ALA A 268 -39.77 -16.89 -2.57
CA ALA A 268 -38.54 -16.68 -1.79
C ALA A 268 -37.74 -15.45 -2.26
N GLY A 269 -37.25 -14.68 -1.30
CA GLY A 269 -36.38 -13.51 -1.51
C GLY A 269 -35.06 -13.65 -0.76
N ALA A 270 -33.94 -13.41 -1.44
CA ALA A 270 -32.60 -13.46 -0.86
C ALA A 270 -31.80 -12.19 -1.20
N SER A 271 -31.17 -11.57 -0.19
CA SER A 271 -30.31 -10.39 -0.38
C SER A 271 -29.00 -10.50 0.39
N VAL A 272 -27.88 -10.33 -0.29
CA VAL A 272 -26.55 -10.22 0.32
C VAL A 272 -26.01 -8.83 0.00
N ASP A 273 -25.80 -8.00 1.02
CA ASP A 273 -25.25 -6.67 0.85
C ASP A 273 -23.93 -6.57 1.61
N ASN A 274 -22.84 -6.26 0.92
CA ASN A 274 -21.54 -5.98 1.54
C ASN A 274 -21.13 -4.56 1.18
N THR A 275 -20.86 -3.72 2.17
CA THR A 275 -20.38 -2.35 1.96
C THR A 275 -19.05 -2.18 2.67
N VAL A 276 -18.04 -1.69 1.96
CA VAL A 276 -16.75 -1.28 2.53
C VAL A 276 -16.54 0.18 2.20
N ASN A 277 -16.39 1.01 3.23
CA ASN A 277 -15.94 2.39 3.13
C ASN A 277 -14.68 2.50 4.01
N ALA A 278 -13.51 2.40 3.41
CA ALA A 278 -12.24 2.45 4.12
C ALA A 278 -11.59 3.82 3.94
N ILE A 279 -11.39 4.53 5.05
CA ILE A 279 -10.65 5.79 5.11
C ILE A 279 -9.30 5.50 5.75
N THR A 280 -8.22 5.63 4.99
CA THR A 280 -6.85 5.38 5.46
C THR A 280 -5.98 6.57 5.10
N ARG A 281 -5.68 7.43 6.08
CA ARG A 281 -5.00 8.71 5.81
C ARG A 281 -3.80 8.92 6.71
N THR A 282 -2.69 9.30 6.09
CA THR A 282 -1.46 9.69 6.78
C THR A 282 -1.20 11.16 6.53
N THR A 283 -1.03 11.94 7.59
CA THR A 283 -0.85 13.39 7.52
C THR A 283 0.44 13.81 8.22
N ILE A 284 1.34 14.45 7.50
CA ILE A 284 2.42 15.24 8.07
C ILE A 284 1.94 16.69 8.06
N GLY A 285 1.87 17.32 9.24
CA GLY A 285 1.28 18.64 9.43
C GLY A 285 1.99 19.79 8.72
N ASN A 286 1.42 20.99 8.85
CA ASN A 286 2.01 22.22 8.32
C ASN A 286 3.25 22.62 9.12
N ASN A 287 4.24 23.19 8.43
CA ASN A 287 5.49 23.68 9.04
C ASN A 287 6.20 22.65 9.94
N VAL A 288 6.00 21.36 9.68
CA VAL A 288 6.74 20.27 10.34
C VAL A 288 8.15 20.24 9.77
N SER A 289 9.16 20.06 10.62
CA SER A 289 10.54 19.81 10.21
C SER A 289 10.93 18.38 10.56
N ILE A 290 11.38 17.60 9.58
CA ILE A 290 11.86 16.23 9.75
C ILE A 290 13.25 16.14 9.13
N ASP A 291 14.22 15.76 9.95
CA ASP A 291 15.58 15.38 9.55
C ASP A 291 15.77 13.89 9.91
N ALA A 292 16.10 13.04 8.94
CA ALA A 292 16.30 11.59 9.13
C ALA A 292 17.30 11.00 8.11
N MET A 293 17.77 9.76 8.33
CA MET A 293 18.56 9.03 7.34
C MET A 293 17.74 8.43 6.18
N GLY A 294 16.44 8.32 6.37
CA GLY A 294 15.49 7.80 5.39
C GLY A 294 14.07 8.10 5.85
N ILE A 295 13.18 8.34 4.89
CA ILE A 295 11.77 8.62 5.20
C ILE A 295 10.91 7.69 4.34
N ARG A 296 10.17 6.80 5.00
CA ARG A 296 9.24 5.90 4.34
C ARG A 296 7.84 6.07 4.93
N VAL A 297 6.88 6.34 4.05
CA VAL A 297 5.46 6.45 4.39
C VAL A 297 4.67 5.52 3.48
N ASP A 298 4.09 4.47 4.06
CA ASP A 298 3.22 3.52 3.38
C ASP A 298 1.80 3.63 3.92
N THR A 299 0.85 3.86 3.02
CA THR A 299 -0.58 3.95 3.37
C THR A 299 -1.37 3.07 2.43
N SER A 300 -2.06 2.05 2.94
CA SER A 300 -2.81 1.14 2.07
C SER A 300 -4.16 0.72 2.63
N SER A 301 -5.09 0.48 1.71
CA SER A 301 -6.41 -0.04 2.02
C SER A 301 -6.68 -1.29 1.21
N SER A 302 -7.32 -2.27 1.85
CA SER A 302 -7.71 -3.51 1.18
C SER A 302 -9.14 -3.91 1.51
N ALA A 303 -9.83 -4.44 0.51
CA ALA A 303 -11.14 -5.07 0.67
C ALA A 303 -11.11 -6.47 0.06
N THR A 304 -11.45 -7.47 0.86
CA THR A 304 -11.45 -8.88 0.48
C THR A 304 -12.83 -9.49 0.71
N LYS A 305 -13.44 -10.02 -0.35
CA LYS A 305 -14.61 -10.90 -0.28
C LYS A 305 -14.20 -12.29 -0.76
N PRO A 306 -13.81 -13.18 0.19
CA PRO A 306 -13.25 -14.49 -0.16
C PRO A 306 -14.28 -15.40 -0.82
N GLU A 307 -13.80 -16.40 -1.57
CA GLU A 307 -14.67 -17.44 -2.10
C GLU A 307 -15.23 -18.29 -0.95
N LEU A 308 -16.51 -18.64 -1.04
CA LEU A 308 -17.18 -19.52 -0.09
C LEU A 308 -17.21 -20.96 -0.63
N SER A 309 -17.20 -21.94 0.27
CA SER A 309 -17.35 -23.37 -0.09
C SER A 309 -18.73 -23.71 -0.68
N THR A 310 -19.70 -22.81 -0.47
CA THR A 310 -21.04 -22.80 -1.05
C THR A 310 -21.29 -21.46 -1.70
N GLU A 311 -22.36 -21.30 -2.48
CA GLU A 311 -22.72 -20.00 -3.06
C GLU A 311 -23.02 -18.92 -2.00
N ASN A 312 -22.82 -17.64 -2.36
CA ASN A 312 -23.21 -16.50 -1.53
C ASN A 312 -24.73 -16.44 -1.38
N ILE A 313 -25.45 -16.71 -2.46
CA ILE A 313 -26.90 -16.90 -2.39
C ILE A 313 -27.24 -18.26 -2.97
N ARG A 314 -28.02 -19.03 -2.21
CA ARG A 314 -28.68 -20.24 -2.69
C ARG A 314 -30.16 -20.19 -2.33
N GLY A 315 -31.02 -19.97 -3.32
CA GLY A 315 -32.46 -19.97 -3.09
C GLY A 315 -33.19 -21.05 -3.88
N THR A 316 -34.28 -21.54 -3.30
CA THR A 316 -35.12 -22.57 -3.91
C THR A 316 -36.59 -22.32 -3.62
N THR A 317 -37.43 -22.33 -4.66
CA THR A 317 -38.89 -22.28 -4.52
C THR A 317 -39.59 -23.41 -5.27
N GLY A 318 -40.74 -23.86 -4.75
CA GLY A 318 -41.53 -24.93 -5.36
C GLY A 318 -43.03 -24.78 -5.13
N GLY A 319 -43.84 -24.82 -6.20
CA GLY A 319 -45.31 -24.90 -6.09
C GLY A 319 -46.09 -24.99 -7.39
N LEU A 320 -47.41 -24.76 -7.38
CA LEU A 320 -48.18 -24.61 -8.63
C LEU A 320 -47.85 -23.25 -9.28
N ILE A 321 -47.77 -22.20 -8.46
CA ILE A 321 -47.29 -20.87 -8.84
C ILE A 321 -46.13 -20.52 -7.91
N ALA A 322 -44.97 -20.22 -8.48
CA ALA A 322 -43.76 -19.90 -7.72
C ALA A 322 -43.06 -18.65 -8.25
N GLY A 323 -42.58 -17.78 -7.36
CA GLY A 323 -41.85 -16.58 -7.73
C GLY A 323 -40.65 -16.36 -6.83
N ALA A 324 -39.55 -15.84 -7.36
CA ALA A 324 -38.38 -15.61 -6.54
C ALA A 324 -37.45 -14.51 -7.03
N SER A 325 -36.64 -13.98 -6.10
CA SER A 325 -35.64 -12.96 -6.37
C SER A 325 -34.40 -13.14 -5.51
N ALA A 326 -33.22 -13.04 -6.11
CA ALA A 326 -31.94 -12.98 -5.42
C ALA A 326 -31.10 -11.80 -5.88
N ARG A 327 -30.47 -11.10 -4.95
CA ARG A 327 -29.52 -10.04 -5.25
C ARG A 327 -28.33 -10.09 -4.30
N SER A 328 -27.13 -10.17 -4.85
CA SER A 328 -25.89 -10.02 -4.11
C SER A 328 -25.17 -8.77 -4.60
N GLU A 329 -24.94 -7.81 -3.73
CA GLU A 329 -24.31 -6.53 -4.03
C GLU A 329 -23.13 -6.29 -3.10
N THR A 330 -21.99 -5.92 -3.68
CA THR A 330 -20.77 -5.55 -2.95
C THR A 330 -20.29 -4.19 -3.45
N ASN A 331 -20.38 -3.18 -2.60
CA ASN A 331 -19.96 -1.82 -2.90
C ASN A 331 -18.72 -1.49 -2.06
N VAL A 332 -17.64 -1.07 -2.72
CA VAL A 332 -16.37 -0.76 -2.08
C VAL A 332 -15.96 0.67 -2.41
N THR A 333 -15.60 1.45 -1.40
CA THR A 333 -14.96 2.76 -1.54
C THR A 333 -13.67 2.81 -0.73
N PHE A 334 -12.63 3.37 -1.35
CA PHE A 334 -11.33 3.61 -0.75
C PHE A 334 -11.01 5.10 -0.80
N ASP A 335 -10.57 5.63 0.34
CA ASP A 335 -10.03 6.98 0.49
C ASP A 335 -8.67 6.87 1.18
N THR A 336 -7.64 6.68 0.35
CA THR A 336 -6.30 6.29 0.79
C THR A 336 -5.32 7.37 0.38
N GLN A 337 -4.85 8.15 1.37
CA GLN A 337 -4.14 9.40 1.08
C GLN A 337 -2.94 9.63 1.99
N ILE A 338 -1.88 10.18 1.42
CA ILE A 338 -0.76 10.80 2.13
C ILE A 338 -0.82 12.31 1.91
N PHE A 339 -0.75 13.08 2.99
CA PHE A 339 -0.65 14.53 2.97
C PHE A 339 0.67 14.97 3.61
N VAL A 340 1.44 15.79 2.91
CA VAL A 340 2.51 16.60 3.48
C VAL A 340 2.00 18.03 3.54
N GLY A 341 1.99 18.63 4.73
CA GLY A 341 1.40 19.94 4.97
C GLY A 341 2.14 21.08 4.30
N ASN A 342 1.52 22.27 4.33
CA ASN A 342 2.12 23.47 3.76
C ASN A 342 3.36 23.88 4.56
N GLY A 343 4.42 24.29 3.87
CA GLY A 343 5.68 24.71 4.50
C GLY A 343 6.40 23.60 5.28
N ALA A 344 5.97 22.35 5.19
CA ALA A 344 6.66 21.22 5.82
C ALA A 344 8.02 20.99 5.13
N THR A 345 9.04 20.65 5.92
CA THR A 345 10.39 20.37 5.46
C THR A 345 10.75 18.93 5.82
N LEU A 346 11.01 18.10 4.82
CA LEU A 346 11.47 16.72 4.96
C LEU A 346 12.86 16.64 4.36
N ASN A 347 13.85 16.33 5.17
CA ASN A 347 15.24 16.30 4.77
C ASN A 347 15.84 14.92 5.11
N VAL A 348 16.36 14.27 4.07
CA VAL A 348 17.09 13.01 4.20
C VAL A 348 18.58 13.28 4.01
N PHE A 349 19.36 12.99 5.06
CA PHE A 349 20.82 13.12 5.09
C PHE A 349 21.49 11.75 5.29
N GLY A 350 22.81 11.66 5.12
CA GLY A 350 23.51 10.39 5.16
C GLY A 350 24.88 10.44 4.48
N LEU A 351 25.52 9.28 4.34
CA LEU A 351 26.77 9.13 3.60
C LEU A 351 26.48 8.79 2.13
N LEU A 352 27.36 9.16 1.20
CA LEU A 352 27.19 8.80 -0.23
C LEU A 352 27.06 7.29 -0.46
N GLU A 353 27.63 6.45 0.42
CA GLU A 353 27.54 4.99 0.35
C GLU A 353 26.14 4.44 0.71
N ASN A 354 25.37 5.18 1.53
CA ASN A 354 23.98 4.88 1.85
C ASN A 354 23.18 6.19 1.89
N PRO A 355 22.77 6.71 0.73
CA PRO A 355 22.24 8.06 0.61
C PRO A 355 20.81 8.23 1.16
N GLY A 356 20.18 7.15 1.64
CA GLY A 356 18.78 7.17 2.06
C GLY A 356 17.81 7.42 0.89
N ALA A 357 16.52 7.54 1.20
CA ALA A 357 15.50 7.93 0.21
C ALA A 357 14.26 8.51 0.91
N ILE A 358 13.47 9.29 0.17
CA ILE A 358 12.10 9.65 0.56
C ILE A 358 11.13 8.81 -0.28
N THR A 359 10.33 7.96 0.35
CA THR A 359 9.30 7.16 -0.32
C THR A 359 7.93 7.41 0.30
N LEU A 360 7.00 7.97 -0.49
CA LEU A 360 5.60 8.14 -0.11
C LEU A 360 4.74 7.28 -1.05
N SER A 361 4.14 6.22 -0.51
CA SER A 361 3.41 5.21 -1.30
C SER A 361 1.99 4.99 -0.81
N THR A 362 1.03 5.06 -1.73
CA THR A 362 -0.37 4.70 -1.51
C THR A 362 -0.77 3.49 -2.36
N LEU A 363 -1.54 2.56 -1.78
CA LEU A 363 -2.00 1.35 -2.47
C LEU A 363 -3.44 0.97 -2.08
N ASN A 364 -4.29 0.76 -3.09
CA ASN A 364 -5.61 0.17 -2.92
C ASN A 364 -5.70 -1.23 -3.53
N SER A 365 -6.23 -2.18 -2.78
CA SER A 365 -6.35 -3.57 -3.22
C SER A 365 -7.77 -4.11 -3.06
N LEU A 366 -8.36 -4.59 -4.15
CA LEU A 366 -9.68 -5.22 -4.16
C LEU A 366 -9.58 -6.68 -4.60
N PHE A 367 -10.05 -7.59 -3.77
CA PHE A 367 -10.29 -8.97 -4.14
C PHE A 367 -11.75 -9.31 -3.85
N ALA A 368 -12.51 -9.74 -4.86
CA ALA A 368 -13.90 -10.14 -4.65
C ALA A 368 -14.28 -11.38 -5.46
N ARG A 369 -14.96 -12.30 -4.78
CA ARG A 369 -15.63 -13.46 -5.38
C ARG A 369 -17.08 -13.44 -4.98
N ASP A 370 -17.97 -13.51 -5.95
CA ASP A 370 -19.39 -13.55 -5.70
C ASP A 370 -20.09 -14.57 -6.58
N LYS A 371 -20.99 -15.35 -5.97
CA LYS A 371 -21.73 -16.39 -6.66
C LYS A 371 -23.17 -16.47 -6.17
N VAL A 372 -24.11 -16.22 -7.08
CA VAL A 372 -25.54 -16.33 -6.85
C VAL A 372 -26.06 -17.55 -7.61
N ASN A 373 -26.82 -18.41 -6.93
CA ASN A 373 -27.53 -19.52 -7.54
C ASN A 373 -28.99 -19.54 -7.07
N PHE A 374 -29.92 -19.59 -8.01
CA PHE A 374 -31.33 -19.58 -7.69
C PHE A 374 -32.14 -20.52 -8.57
N THR A 375 -33.02 -21.30 -7.95
CA THR A 375 -33.88 -22.27 -8.63
C THR A 375 -35.35 -22.09 -8.24
N THR A 376 -36.25 -22.06 -9.23
CA THR A 376 -37.70 -21.92 -9.02
C THR A 376 -38.44 -22.98 -9.84
N GLY A 377 -39.39 -23.70 -9.21
CA GLY A 377 -40.17 -24.74 -9.88
C GLY A 377 -41.68 -24.59 -9.67
N GLY A 378 -42.46 -24.69 -10.74
CA GLY A 378 -43.92 -24.78 -10.67
C GLY A 378 -44.62 -24.75 -12.01
N ALA A 379 -45.96 -24.85 -12.08
CA ALA A 379 -46.66 -24.78 -13.37
C ALA A 379 -46.48 -23.39 -14.01
N LEU A 380 -46.52 -22.33 -13.21
CA LEU A 380 -46.12 -20.97 -13.56
C LEU A 380 -44.96 -20.58 -12.64
N SER A 381 -43.78 -20.27 -13.20
CA SER A 381 -42.63 -19.94 -12.36
C SER A 381 -41.80 -18.75 -12.87
N GLY A 382 -41.33 -17.92 -11.95
CA GLY A 382 -40.53 -16.72 -12.25
C GLY A 382 -39.33 -16.56 -11.32
N ALA A 383 -38.18 -16.19 -11.84
CA ALA A 383 -36.98 -15.93 -11.04
C ALA A 383 -36.21 -14.71 -11.53
N SER A 384 -35.71 -13.89 -10.59
CA SER A 384 -34.68 -12.90 -10.85
C SER A 384 -33.42 -13.19 -10.02
N ALA A 385 -32.23 -13.01 -10.59
CA ALA A 385 -30.98 -13.19 -9.87
C ALA A 385 -29.91 -12.18 -10.32
N ASP A 386 -29.30 -11.45 -9.39
CA ASP A 386 -28.28 -10.44 -9.71
C ASP A 386 -27.04 -10.61 -8.82
N SER A 387 -25.84 -10.51 -9.43
CA SER A 387 -24.56 -10.42 -8.71
C SER A 387 -23.82 -9.16 -9.17
N ILE A 388 -23.51 -8.28 -8.22
CA ILE A 388 -22.97 -6.95 -8.50
C ILE A 388 -21.79 -6.69 -7.58
N VAL A 389 -20.63 -6.36 -8.16
CA VAL A 389 -19.48 -5.83 -7.43
C VAL A 389 -19.10 -4.50 -8.06
N ARG A 390 -19.16 -3.42 -7.26
CA ARG A 390 -18.80 -2.07 -7.68
C ARG A 390 -17.73 -1.47 -6.79
N ASN A 391 -16.84 -0.73 -7.42
CA ASN A 391 -15.85 0.09 -6.76
C ASN A 391 -15.83 1.47 -7.42
N ASP A 392 -16.80 2.29 -7.02
CA ASP A 392 -17.16 3.56 -7.68
C ASP A 392 -16.22 4.70 -7.30
N ALA A 393 -15.65 4.68 -6.08
CA ALA A 393 -14.71 5.67 -5.59
C ALA A 393 -13.49 4.97 -4.97
N ASN A 394 -12.40 4.91 -5.73
CA ASN A 394 -11.16 4.24 -5.33
C ASN A 394 -10.00 5.23 -5.43
N VAL A 395 -9.88 6.08 -4.42
CA VAL A 395 -8.89 7.16 -4.37
C VAL A 395 -7.60 6.66 -3.73
N SER A 396 -6.51 6.76 -4.47
CA SER A 396 -5.13 6.53 -4.03
C SER A 396 -4.36 7.80 -4.33
N GLN A 397 -3.88 8.51 -3.31
CA GLN A 397 -3.39 9.88 -3.51
C GLN A 397 -2.20 10.28 -2.64
N VAL A 398 -1.20 10.92 -3.26
CA VAL A 398 -0.11 11.61 -2.57
C VAL A 398 -0.22 13.10 -2.82
N ASN A 399 -0.29 13.90 -1.76
CA ASN A 399 -0.43 15.35 -1.81
C ASN A 399 0.74 16.01 -1.09
N ILE A 400 1.54 16.77 -1.84
CA ILE A 400 2.56 17.66 -1.28
C ILE A 400 1.98 19.07 -1.19
N GLY A 401 2.00 19.64 0.01
CA GLY A 401 1.45 20.95 0.33
C GLY A 401 2.19 22.11 -0.36
N ALA A 402 1.58 23.29 -0.31
CA ALA A 402 2.19 24.50 -0.85
C ALA A 402 3.45 24.89 -0.07
N SER A 403 4.48 25.33 -0.78
CA SER A 403 5.79 25.70 -0.20
C SER A 403 6.46 24.62 0.65
N ALA A 404 6.04 23.35 0.56
CA ALA A 404 6.72 22.25 1.22
C ALA A 404 8.07 21.96 0.55
N THR A 405 9.07 21.55 1.32
CA THR A 405 10.42 21.25 0.85
C THR A 405 10.78 19.81 1.15
N LEU A 406 11.07 19.01 0.13
CA LEU A 406 11.54 17.63 0.27
C LEU A 406 12.94 17.55 -0.34
N THR A 407 13.95 17.25 0.48
CA THR A 407 15.34 17.11 0.05
C THR A 407 15.85 15.72 0.39
N SER A 408 16.49 15.02 -0.56
CA SER A 408 17.09 13.72 -0.31
C SER A 408 18.46 13.59 -0.95
N LEU A 409 19.43 13.01 -0.23
CA LEU A 409 20.71 12.60 -0.81
C LEU A 409 20.58 11.39 -1.75
N GLY A 410 19.48 10.63 -1.68
CA GLY A 410 19.16 9.58 -2.63
C GLY A 410 17.94 9.91 -3.45
N ASP A 411 17.10 8.91 -3.69
CA ASP A 411 15.93 9.04 -4.54
C ASP A 411 14.73 9.63 -3.78
N ILE A 412 13.86 10.31 -4.52
CA ILE A 412 12.51 10.67 -4.05
C ILE A 412 11.49 9.91 -4.89
N LEU A 413 10.65 9.09 -4.26
CA LEU A 413 9.57 8.34 -4.89
C LEU A 413 8.21 8.76 -4.31
N LEU A 414 7.34 9.29 -5.17
CA LEU A 414 5.93 9.53 -4.88
C LEU A 414 5.08 8.57 -5.73
N SER A 415 4.32 7.69 -5.08
CA SER A 415 3.62 6.60 -5.76
C SER A 415 2.17 6.47 -5.31
N ALA A 416 1.24 6.48 -6.27
CA ALA A 416 -0.18 6.20 -6.07
C ALA A 416 -0.64 5.05 -6.95
N ARG A 417 -1.12 3.96 -6.33
CA ARG A 417 -1.39 2.69 -7.03
C ARG A 417 -2.68 2.00 -6.60
N GLY A 418 -3.13 1.07 -7.44
CA GLY A 418 -4.26 0.19 -7.21
C GLY A 418 -4.11 -1.22 -7.79
N THR A 419 -4.96 -2.15 -7.37
CA THR A 419 -5.07 -3.51 -7.94
C THR A 419 -6.47 -4.06 -7.72
N GLY A 420 -6.93 -4.95 -8.61
CA GLY A 420 -8.28 -5.51 -8.54
C GLY A 420 -8.42 -6.89 -9.19
N ASP A 421 -8.97 -7.85 -8.45
CA ASP A 421 -9.38 -9.15 -8.98
C ASP A 421 -10.81 -9.49 -8.55
N VAL A 422 -11.74 -9.38 -9.48
CA VAL A 422 -13.18 -9.51 -9.24
C VAL A 422 -13.78 -10.58 -10.13
N GLN A 423 -14.50 -11.52 -9.51
CA GLN A 423 -15.30 -12.50 -10.22
C GLN A 423 -16.72 -12.49 -9.67
N THR A 424 -17.68 -12.21 -10.56
CA THR A 424 -19.12 -12.31 -10.30
C THR A 424 -19.71 -13.42 -11.14
N THR A 425 -20.60 -14.21 -10.54
CA THR A 425 -21.28 -15.29 -11.24
C THR A 425 -22.72 -15.40 -10.78
N THR A 426 -23.65 -15.38 -11.73
CA THR A 426 -25.08 -15.50 -11.47
C THR A 426 -25.64 -16.69 -12.25
N ASN A 427 -26.30 -17.59 -11.54
CA ASN A 427 -27.02 -18.73 -12.08
C ASN A 427 -28.50 -18.65 -11.71
N ALA A 428 -29.41 -18.72 -12.70
CA ALA A 428 -30.84 -18.74 -12.45
C ALA A 428 -31.56 -19.81 -13.26
N GLU A 429 -32.32 -20.67 -12.59
CA GLU A 429 -33.03 -21.80 -13.20
C GLU A 429 -34.53 -21.74 -12.88
N THR A 430 -35.36 -21.90 -13.91
CA THR A 430 -36.83 -21.97 -13.78
C THR A 430 -37.37 -23.22 -14.45
N PHE A 431 -38.33 -23.90 -13.82
CA PHE A 431 -39.00 -25.09 -14.34
C PHE A 431 -40.51 -24.89 -14.33
N GLY A 432 -41.21 -25.26 -15.41
CA GLY A 432 -42.67 -25.14 -15.45
C GLY A 432 -43.35 -25.28 -16.81
N VAL A 433 -44.66 -25.02 -16.86
CA VAL A 433 -45.42 -24.94 -18.13
C VAL A 433 -45.11 -23.62 -18.84
N ALA A 434 -45.07 -22.53 -18.07
CA ALA A 434 -44.61 -21.21 -18.51
C ALA A 434 -43.64 -20.62 -17.50
N THR A 435 -42.50 -20.09 -17.99
CA THR A 435 -41.45 -19.54 -17.12
C THR A 435 -40.86 -18.22 -17.60
N VAL A 436 -40.44 -17.41 -16.63
CA VAL A 436 -39.73 -16.15 -16.86
C VAL A 436 -38.47 -16.12 -16.01
N VAL A 437 -37.32 -15.84 -16.62
CA VAL A 437 -36.06 -15.67 -15.90
C VAL A 437 -35.34 -14.40 -16.32
N THR A 438 -34.88 -13.63 -15.33
CA THR A 438 -33.99 -12.47 -15.53
C THR A 438 -32.74 -12.65 -14.71
N ALA A 439 -31.57 -12.41 -15.29
CA ALA A 439 -30.34 -12.50 -14.50
C ALA A 439 -29.23 -11.60 -15.01
N ASP A 440 -28.53 -10.94 -14.09
CA ASP A 440 -27.44 -10.01 -14.38
C ASP A 440 -26.18 -10.31 -13.56
N SER A 441 -25.01 -10.03 -14.15
CA SER A 441 -23.72 -10.04 -13.45
C SER A 441 -22.93 -8.79 -13.82
N ILE A 442 -22.60 -7.94 -12.85
CA ILE A 442 -21.90 -6.67 -13.08
C ILE A 442 -20.64 -6.62 -12.22
N SER A 443 -19.49 -6.39 -12.86
CA SER A 443 -18.22 -6.10 -12.20
C SER A 443 -17.71 -4.75 -12.69
N GLU A 444 -17.58 -3.77 -11.79
CA GLU A 444 -17.14 -2.41 -12.13
C GLU A 444 -16.08 -1.90 -11.14
N ILE A 445 -14.98 -1.36 -11.67
CA ILE A 445 -13.89 -0.77 -10.87
C ILE A 445 -13.45 0.55 -11.50
N THR A 446 -13.35 1.59 -10.67
CA THR A 446 -12.99 2.96 -11.09
C THR A 446 -11.84 3.51 -10.23
N PRO A 447 -10.57 3.10 -10.47
CA PRO A 447 -9.42 3.59 -9.72
C PRO A 447 -9.05 5.04 -10.10
N HIS A 448 -8.77 5.85 -9.07
CA HIS A 448 -8.29 7.23 -9.16
C HIS A 448 -6.93 7.33 -8.45
N ASN A 449 -5.85 7.18 -9.21
CA ASN A 449 -4.48 7.30 -8.71
C ASN A 449 -3.95 8.70 -9.01
N THR A 450 -3.56 9.46 -7.98
CA THR A 450 -3.15 10.86 -8.15
C THR A 450 -1.91 11.23 -7.34
N VAL A 451 -0.96 11.91 -7.98
CA VAL A 451 0.15 12.60 -7.29
C VAL A 451 0.04 14.09 -7.54
N ASN A 452 -0.03 14.89 -6.48
CA ASN A 452 -0.10 16.34 -6.57
C ASN A 452 1.09 16.98 -5.86
N VAL A 453 1.75 17.91 -6.54
CA VAL A 453 2.77 18.79 -5.97
C VAL A 453 2.22 20.22 -5.91
N GLY A 454 2.11 20.76 -4.70
CA GLY A 454 1.53 22.07 -4.40
C GLY A 454 2.34 23.25 -4.93
N ALA A 455 1.70 24.42 -4.98
CA ALA A 455 2.33 25.63 -5.49
C ALA A 455 3.52 26.05 -4.63
N GLY A 456 4.64 26.45 -5.26
CA GLY A 456 5.85 26.86 -4.54
C GLY A 456 6.61 25.73 -3.83
N ALA A 457 6.15 24.47 -3.92
CA ALA A 457 6.85 23.34 -3.30
C ALA A 457 8.17 23.05 -4.01
N THR A 458 9.20 22.64 -3.27
CA THR A 458 10.53 22.30 -3.79
C THR A 458 10.85 20.85 -3.48
N LEU A 459 11.09 20.03 -4.50
CA LEU A 459 11.55 18.64 -4.37
C LEU A 459 12.93 18.56 -4.97
N ARG A 460 13.96 18.20 -4.20
CA ARG A 460 15.35 18.10 -4.65
C ARG A 460 15.94 16.73 -4.30
N ALA A 461 16.23 15.93 -5.31
CA ALA A 461 16.85 14.61 -5.16
C ALA A 461 18.30 14.62 -5.70
N SER A 462 19.26 14.14 -4.91
CA SER A 462 20.61 13.84 -5.42
C SER A 462 20.65 12.50 -6.19
N GLY A 463 19.65 11.64 -6.00
CA GLY A 463 19.32 10.53 -6.87
C GLY A 463 18.28 10.89 -7.93
N ASP A 464 17.45 9.91 -8.29
CA ASP A 464 16.31 10.08 -9.21
C ASP A 464 15.08 10.67 -8.49
N LEU A 465 14.30 11.47 -9.21
CA LEU A 465 13.00 11.98 -8.76
C LEU A 465 11.88 11.29 -9.54
N ASN A 466 11.12 10.47 -8.85
CA ASN A 466 10.16 9.52 -9.43
C ASN A 466 8.74 9.83 -8.95
N LEU A 467 7.85 10.19 -9.87
CA LEU A 467 6.42 10.39 -9.63
C LEU A 467 5.63 9.37 -10.45
N ALA A 468 4.83 8.53 -9.78
CA ALA A 468 4.15 7.41 -10.39
C ALA A 468 2.67 7.34 -10.00
N ALA A 469 1.79 7.18 -10.99
CA ALA A 469 0.35 7.03 -10.83
C ALA A 469 -0.19 5.87 -11.70
N GLY A 470 -0.74 4.83 -11.06
CA GLY A 470 -1.31 3.66 -11.75
C GLY A 470 -0.29 2.66 -12.33
N THR A 471 1.00 2.87 -12.09
CA THR A 471 2.11 2.01 -12.52
C THR A 471 3.31 2.26 -11.60
N SER A 472 4.27 1.34 -11.55
CA SER A 472 5.62 1.65 -11.03
C SER A 472 6.50 2.29 -12.10
N ILE A 473 7.63 2.86 -11.66
CA ILE A 473 8.69 3.40 -12.53
C ILE A 473 9.40 2.33 -13.37
N ASP A 474 9.42 1.07 -12.91
CA ASP A 474 9.96 -0.09 -13.63
C ASP A 474 8.96 -0.74 -14.58
N PHE A 475 7.86 -0.03 -14.89
CA PHE A 475 6.75 -0.54 -15.72
C PHE A 475 6.04 -1.78 -15.14
N SER A 476 6.10 -1.97 -13.82
CA SER A 476 5.22 -2.90 -13.12
C SER A 476 3.85 -2.25 -12.97
N ARG A 477 2.97 -2.56 -13.90
CA ARG A 477 1.62 -2.00 -13.99
C ARG A 477 0.70 -2.54 -12.91
N ASP A 478 -0.31 -1.74 -12.59
CA ASP A 478 -1.45 -2.17 -11.80
C ASP A 478 -2.24 -3.26 -12.53
N GLN A 479 -2.56 -4.35 -11.81
CA GLN A 479 -3.19 -5.52 -12.39
C GLN A 479 -4.69 -5.51 -12.09
N TYR A 480 -5.48 -5.54 -13.17
CA TYR A 480 -6.93 -5.64 -13.08
C TYR A 480 -7.44 -6.88 -13.82
N SER A 481 -8.18 -7.73 -13.12
CA SER A 481 -8.85 -8.92 -13.65
C SER A 481 -10.32 -8.86 -13.26
N LEU A 482 -11.21 -8.72 -14.24
CA LEU A 482 -12.65 -8.70 -14.00
C LEU A 482 -13.30 -9.79 -14.83
N SER A 483 -14.05 -10.67 -14.18
CA SER A 483 -14.88 -11.68 -14.82
C SER A 483 -16.32 -11.56 -14.35
N ALA A 484 -17.24 -11.38 -15.28
CA ALA A 484 -18.67 -11.44 -15.01
C ALA A 484 -19.29 -12.58 -15.84
N ARG A 485 -20.10 -13.42 -15.20
CA ARG A 485 -20.72 -14.56 -15.87
C ARG A 485 -22.16 -14.77 -15.43
N THR A 486 -23.07 -14.72 -16.39
CA THR A 486 -24.50 -15.00 -16.18
C THR A 486 -24.88 -16.26 -16.94
N ASP A 487 -25.43 -17.27 -16.27
CA ASP A 487 -26.02 -18.45 -16.90
C ASP A 487 -27.49 -18.61 -16.46
N THR A 488 -28.42 -18.76 -17.41
CA THR A 488 -29.82 -19.03 -17.11
C THR A 488 -30.36 -20.26 -17.82
N PHE A 489 -31.36 -20.88 -17.18
CA PHE A 489 -32.11 -22.00 -17.76
C PHE A 489 -33.63 -21.84 -17.57
N ALA A 490 -34.38 -21.96 -18.67
CA ALA A 490 -35.84 -22.00 -18.69
C ALA A 490 -36.38 -23.34 -19.22
N GLY A 491 -36.81 -24.21 -18.29
CA GLY A 491 -37.39 -25.51 -18.56
C GLY A 491 -38.90 -25.48 -18.82
N SER A 492 -39.37 -24.68 -19.78
CA SER A 492 -40.81 -24.49 -20.03
C SER A 492 -41.25 -24.36 -21.48
N ALA A 493 -42.46 -24.82 -21.81
CA ALA A 493 -43.00 -24.82 -23.18
C ALA A 493 -43.10 -23.42 -23.81
N ILE A 494 -43.25 -22.36 -23.01
CA ILE A 494 -43.26 -20.94 -23.42
C ILE A 494 -42.24 -20.17 -22.55
N PRO A 495 -40.96 -20.12 -22.96
CA PRO A 495 -39.92 -19.43 -22.19
C PRO A 495 -39.78 -17.95 -22.57
N SER A 496 -39.49 -17.09 -21.58
CA SER A 496 -39.06 -15.70 -21.77
C SER A 496 -37.83 -15.41 -20.90
N GLU A 497 -36.76 -14.93 -21.51
CA GLU A 497 -35.47 -14.72 -20.85
C GLU A 497 -34.90 -13.34 -21.19
N SER A 498 -34.34 -12.66 -20.19
CA SER A 498 -33.52 -11.46 -20.36
C SER A 498 -32.26 -11.62 -19.54
N ILE A 499 -31.10 -11.49 -20.17
CA ILE A 499 -29.81 -11.69 -19.52
C ILE A 499 -28.82 -10.61 -19.92
N ASP A 500 -28.03 -10.15 -18.95
CA ASP A 500 -26.89 -9.30 -19.21
C ASP A 500 -25.66 -9.71 -18.38
N SER A 501 -24.50 -9.29 -18.83
CA SER A 501 -23.26 -9.38 -18.08
C SER A 501 -22.37 -8.20 -18.46
N GLN A 502 -21.68 -7.60 -17.49
CA GLN A 502 -20.84 -6.43 -17.71
C GLN A 502 -19.54 -6.53 -16.90
N ALA A 503 -18.41 -6.24 -17.56
CA ALA A 503 -17.12 -6.04 -16.90
C ALA A 503 -16.53 -4.70 -17.33
N ASN A 504 -16.53 -3.73 -16.42
CA ASN A 504 -16.20 -2.33 -16.66
C ASN A 504 -14.97 -1.90 -15.83
N LEU A 505 -14.00 -1.27 -16.49
CA LEU A 505 -12.82 -0.70 -15.84
C LEU A 505 -12.57 0.73 -16.33
N PHE A 506 -12.57 1.70 -15.42
CA PHE A 506 -12.37 3.11 -15.72
C PHE A 506 -11.23 3.71 -14.89
N GLN A 507 -10.04 3.80 -15.45
CA GLN A 507 -8.85 4.24 -14.70
C GLN A 507 -8.54 5.71 -14.94
N TYR A 508 -8.27 6.45 -13.85
CA TYR A 508 -7.82 7.83 -13.87
C TYR A 508 -6.48 7.93 -13.15
N ASN A 509 -5.42 8.19 -13.91
CA ASN A 509 -4.06 8.29 -13.41
C ASN A 509 -3.55 9.70 -13.70
N THR A 510 -3.31 10.50 -12.66
CA THR A 510 -2.97 11.92 -12.81
C THR A 510 -1.75 12.31 -12.01
N ILE A 511 -0.84 13.05 -12.64
CA ILE A 511 0.27 13.73 -11.95
C ILE A 511 0.12 15.23 -12.21
N ASN A 512 0.03 16.02 -11.14
CA ASN A 512 -0.08 17.47 -11.21
C ASN A 512 1.12 18.13 -10.52
N VAL A 513 1.80 19.01 -11.25
CA VAL A 513 2.85 19.89 -10.73
C VAL A 513 2.36 21.32 -10.84
N ALA A 514 2.02 21.93 -9.71
CA ALA A 514 1.42 23.26 -9.66
C ALA A 514 2.42 24.37 -10.06
N ALA A 515 1.87 25.56 -10.36
CA ALA A 515 2.66 26.73 -10.72
C ALA A 515 3.61 27.12 -9.57
N GLY A 516 4.85 27.47 -9.92
CA GLY A 516 5.89 27.83 -8.96
C GLY A 516 6.51 26.65 -8.20
N ALA A 517 6.01 25.42 -8.36
CA ALA A 517 6.71 24.24 -7.85
C ALA A 517 8.02 24.01 -8.61
N LEU A 518 9.06 23.58 -7.90
CA LEU A 518 10.40 23.31 -8.43
C LEU A 518 10.77 21.85 -8.13
N LEU A 519 10.92 21.04 -9.17
CA LEU A 519 11.33 19.64 -9.07
C LEU A 519 12.72 19.53 -9.69
N GLU A 520 13.71 19.22 -8.85
CA GLU A 520 15.11 19.17 -9.20
C GLU A 520 15.70 17.78 -8.91
N SER A 521 16.52 17.28 -9.84
CA SER A 521 17.27 16.04 -9.65
C SER A 521 18.70 16.21 -10.17
N VAL A 522 19.67 15.58 -9.50
CA VAL A 522 21.03 15.41 -10.02
C VAL A 522 21.07 14.38 -11.16
N ARG A 523 20.17 13.39 -11.11
CA ARG A 523 20.02 12.32 -12.11
C ARG A 523 18.75 12.55 -12.93
N ASP A 524 17.85 11.56 -12.99
CA ASP A 524 16.68 11.58 -13.86
C ASP A 524 15.43 12.04 -13.10
N ILE A 525 14.50 12.67 -13.83
CA ILE A 525 13.12 12.90 -13.36
C ILE A 525 12.20 12.00 -14.19
N ARG A 526 11.39 11.17 -13.54
CA ARG A 526 10.42 10.27 -14.19
C ARG A 526 9.00 10.59 -13.73
N LEU A 527 8.11 10.90 -14.68
CA LEU A 527 6.69 11.14 -14.45
C LEU A 527 5.88 10.09 -15.21
N HIS A 528 5.44 9.05 -14.51
CA HIS A 528 4.78 7.90 -15.12
C HIS A 528 3.32 7.81 -14.67
N ALA A 529 2.41 8.16 -15.58
CA ALA A 529 0.97 7.97 -15.42
C ALA A 529 0.49 6.88 -16.39
N GLU A 530 -0.07 5.79 -15.85
CA GLU A 530 -0.50 4.64 -16.66
C GLU A 530 -1.55 5.05 -17.71
N ARG A 531 -1.29 4.68 -18.96
CA ARG A 531 -1.98 5.18 -20.17
C ARG A 531 -2.63 4.10 -21.03
N LEU A 532 -2.24 2.84 -20.87
CA LEU A 532 -2.66 1.71 -21.70
C LEU A 532 -3.84 0.96 -21.09
N GLY A 533 -3.97 0.96 -19.77
CA GLY A 533 -5.15 0.37 -19.12
C GLY A 533 -5.27 -1.14 -19.31
N LEU A 534 -4.13 -1.84 -19.41
CA LEU A 534 -4.13 -3.27 -19.69
C LEU A 534 -4.81 -4.03 -18.55
N ALA A 535 -5.87 -4.75 -18.88
CA ALA A 535 -6.63 -5.54 -17.94
C ALA A 535 -7.16 -6.82 -18.58
N LYS A 536 -7.41 -7.84 -17.77
CA LYS A 536 -8.05 -9.09 -18.18
C LYS A 536 -9.54 -8.99 -17.91
N LEU A 537 -10.30 -8.60 -18.93
CA LEU A 537 -11.75 -8.49 -18.84
C LEU A 537 -12.42 -9.69 -19.52
N ARG A 538 -13.39 -10.29 -18.85
CA ARG A 538 -14.24 -11.35 -19.39
C ARG A 538 -15.68 -11.05 -18.99
N SER A 539 -16.57 -11.04 -19.99
CA SER A 539 -18.01 -11.01 -19.75
C SER A 539 -18.67 -12.05 -20.64
N LYS A 540 -19.60 -12.81 -20.08
CA LYS A 540 -20.41 -13.77 -20.81
C LYS A 540 -21.75 -13.95 -20.13
N ALA A 541 -22.82 -13.69 -20.86
CA ALA A 541 -24.16 -14.10 -20.49
C ALA A 541 -24.62 -15.21 -21.46
N LYS A 542 -25.21 -16.28 -20.92
CA LYS A 542 -25.77 -17.40 -21.68
C LYS A 542 -27.16 -17.75 -21.13
N ALA A 543 -28.15 -17.83 -22.01
CA ALA A 543 -29.49 -18.31 -21.69
C ALA A 543 -29.83 -19.54 -22.54
N VAL A 544 -30.47 -20.53 -21.92
CA VAL A 544 -30.83 -21.82 -22.54
C VAL A 544 -32.25 -22.19 -22.16
N ASN A 545 -33.02 -22.67 -23.13
CA ASN A 545 -34.34 -23.26 -22.90
C ASN A 545 -34.41 -24.75 -23.25
N TRP A 546 -35.51 -25.40 -22.87
CA TRP A 546 -35.78 -26.83 -23.14
C TRP A 546 -35.61 -27.23 -24.63
N ALA A 547 -36.01 -26.38 -25.58
CA ALA A 547 -35.90 -26.66 -27.00
C ALA A 547 -34.44 -26.65 -27.46
N SER A 548 -33.63 -25.70 -26.97
CA SER A 548 -32.18 -25.62 -27.26
C SER A 548 -31.32 -26.70 -26.56
N ALA A 549 -31.80 -27.30 -25.46
CA ALA A 549 -31.08 -28.34 -24.72
C ALA A 549 -31.23 -29.77 -25.30
N ALA A 550 -32.27 -30.02 -26.12
CA ALA A 550 -32.53 -31.31 -26.75
C ALA A 550 -31.85 -31.39 -28.14
N SER A 551 -30.58 -31.80 -28.19
CA SER A 551 -29.78 -31.86 -29.42
C SER A 551 -30.38 -32.79 -30.50
N GLY A 552 -30.90 -32.24 -31.62
CA GLY A 552 -31.34 -33.00 -32.80
C GLY A 552 -31.95 -32.16 -33.96
N GLU A 553 -32.09 -32.76 -35.16
CA GLU A 553 -32.57 -32.13 -36.43
C GLU A 553 -33.97 -31.46 -36.36
N LEU A 554 -34.71 -31.65 -35.26
CA LEU A 554 -36.00 -31.01 -34.98
C LEU A 554 -35.85 -29.59 -34.38
N ASN A 555 -34.62 -29.11 -34.14
CA ASN A 555 -34.32 -27.82 -33.51
C ASN A 555 -34.80 -26.60 -34.33
N SER A 556 -34.78 -26.68 -35.65
CA SER A 556 -35.11 -25.53 -36.52
C SER A 556 -36.62 -25.29 -36.67
N ALA A 557 -37.47 -26.26 -36.31
CA ALA A 557 -38.92 -26.20 -36.46
C ALA A 557 -39.67 -25.76 -35.18
N LEU A 558 -39.01 -25.77 -34.02
CA LEU A 558 -39.63 -25.54 -32.70
C LEU A 558 -39.05 -24.35 -31.91
N GLY A 559 -38.15 -23.56 -32.52
CA GLY A 559 -37.75 -22.26 -31.97
C GLY A 559 -36.69 -22.27 -30.85
N GLY A 560 -35.86 -23.31 -30.74
CA GLY A 560 -34.73 -23.31 -29.80
C GLY A 560 -33.69 -22.25 -30.17
N GLN A 561 -33.42 -21.30 -29.27
CA GLN A 561 -32.38 -20.29 -29.44
C GLN A 561 -31.51 -20.21 -28.18
N GLU A 562 -30.20 -20.39 -28.35
CA GLU A 562 -29.24 -19.96 -27.32
C GLU A 562 -29.03 -18.46 -27.49
N VAL A 563 -29.26 -17.69 -26.42
CA VAL A 563 -28.99 -16.25 -26.41
C VAL A 563 -27.65 -16.03 -25.72
N PHE A 564 -26.80 -15.23 -26.38
CA PHE A 564 -25.54 -14.77 -25.81
C PHE A 564 -25.61 -13.26 -25.60
N GLY A 565 -25.11 -12.82 -24.44
CA GLY A 565 -24.93 -11.42 -24.10
C GLY A 565 -23.58 -11.22 -23.42
N GLY A 566 -23.29 -9.99 -23.02
CA GLY A 566 -22.05 -9.64 -22.35
C GLY A 566 -21.37 -8.44 -22.98
N SER A 567 -20.93 -7.52 -22.13
CA SER A 567 -20.20 -6.33 -22.52
C SER A 567 -18.91 -6.20 -21.71
N ILE A 568 -17.87 -5.72 -22.38
CA ILE A 568 -16.61 -5.34 -21.74
C ILE A 568 -16.31 -3.90 -22.09
N ASN A 569 -15.98 -3.09 -21.08
CA ASN A 569 -15.56 -1.72 -21.30
C ASN A 569 -14.28 -1.46 -20.50
N SER A 570 -13.27 -0.91 -21.16
CA SER A 570 -12.04 -0.46 -20.51
C SER A 570 -11.70 0.92 -21.02
N GLN A 571 -11.57 1.88 -20.11
CA GLN A 571 -11.08 3.21 -20.40
C GLN A 571 -9.98 3.56 -19.42
N THR A 572 -8.95 4.25 -19.90
CA THR A 572 -7.83 4.68 -19.07
C THR A 572 -7.37 6.05 -19.52
N ASN A 573 -7.18 6.93 -18.55
CA ASN A 573 -6.73 8.29 -18.77
C ASN A 573 -5.48 8.56 -17.93
N GLY A 574 -4.32 8.60 -18.57
CA GLY A 574 -3.06 9.02 -17.97
C GLY A 574 -2.77 10.48 -18.32
N ILE A 575 -2.80 11.38 -17.34
CA ILE A 575 -2.52 12.82 -17.55
C ILE A 575 -1.33 13.24 -16.68
N VAL A 576 -0.38 13.92 -17.31
CA VAL A 576 0.67 14.67 -16.62
C VAL A 576 0.46 16.15 -16.92
N ASN A 577 0.25 16.95 -15.89
CA ASN A 577 0.05 18.39 -15.98
C ASN A 577 1.19 19.13 -15.28
N VAL A 578 2.00 19.86 -16.04
CA VAL A 578 3.19 20.58 -15.53
C VAL A 578 3.02 22.08 -15.73
N LEU A 579 2.75 22.78 -14.62
CA LEU A 579 2.71 24.25 -14.55
C LEU A 579 3.96 24.83 -13.87
N GLY A 580 4.70 24.01 -13.13
CA GLY A 580 5.96 24.37 -12.45
C GLY A 580 7.21 24.15 -13.30
N THR A 581 8.36 24.00 -12.65
CA THR A 581 9.66 23.76 -13.30
C THR A 581 10.17 22.36 -12.95
N LEU A 582 10.56 21.60 -13.97
CA LEU A 582 11.30 20.35 -13.84
C LEU A 582 12.73 20.59 -14.33
N ARG A 583 13.76 20.23 -13.54
CA ARG A 583 15.17 20.39 -13.92
C ARG A 583 16.03 19.19 -13.52
N THR A 584 16.74 18.62 -14.47
CA THR A 584 17.74 17.56 -14.23
C THR A 584 19.16 18.09 -14.26
N GLY A 585 20.12 17.29 -13.80
CA GLY A 585 21.54 17.60 -13.92
C GLY A 585 21.94 18.88 -13.18
N ILE A 586 21.33 19.13 -12.02
CA ILE A 586 21.66 20.32 -11.19
C ILE A 586 23.12 20.33 -10.72
N GLN A 587 23.81 19.19 -10.83
CA GLN A 587 25.20 18.95 -10.46
C GLN A 587 26.03 18.43 -11.66
N ARG A 588 25.66 18.78 -12.89
CA ARG A 588 26.34 18.32 -14.12
C ARG A 588 27.71 18.97 -14.37
N HIS A 589 27.97 20.14 -13.81
CA HIS A 589 29.29 20.77 -13.83
C HIS A 589 29.89 20.69 -12.43
N GLN A 590 30.95 19.89 -12.31
CA GLN A 590 31.69 19.68 -11.07
C GLN A 590 33.09 20.28 -11.24
N GLU A 591 33.51 21.08 -10.27
CA GLU A 591 34.77 21.78 -10.24
C GLU A 591 35.39 21.64 -8.85
N LEU A 592 36.63 21.15 -8.81
CA LEU A 592 37.48 21.11 -7.63
C LEU A 592 38.75 21.91 -7.93
N ILE A 593 39.04 22.91 -7.11
CA ILE A 593 40.27 23.69 -7.15
C ILE A 593 40.95 23.57 -5.79
N LEU A 594 42.17 23.02 -5.77
CA LEU A 594 42.97 22.87 -4.57
C LEU A 594 44.12 23.87 -4.60
N GLY A 595 44.25 24.70 -3.56
CA GLY A 595 45.19 25.82 -3.54
C GLY A 595 44.77 26.95 -4.48
N ALA A 596 45.65 27.94 -4.62
CA ALA A 596 45.49 29.07 -5.53
C ALA A 596 46.85 29.51 -6.08
N ILE A 597 46.86 30.30 -7.16
CA ILE A 597 48.07 30.93 -7.70
C ILE A 597 48.08 32.40 -7.31
N GLY A 598 49.16 32.84 -6.67
CA GLY A 598 49.38 34.24 -6.29
C GLY A 598 49.62 35.15 -7.50
N ALA A 599 49.50 36.47 -7.32
CA ALA A 599 49.77 37.44 -8.39
C ALA A 599 51.23 37.41 -8.90
N ASP A 600 52.13 36.80 -8.14
CA ASP A 600 53.54 36.52 -8.43
C ASP A 600 53.75 35.19 -9.18
N GLY A 601 52.68 34.43 -9.46
CA GLY A 601 52.75 33.12 -10.12
C GLY A 601 53.15 31.98 -9.18
N VAL A 602 53.28 32.24 -7.88
CA VAL A 602 53.65 31.23 -6.89
C VAL A 602 52.38 30.59 -6.32
N PRO A 603 52.24 29.26 -6.33
CA PRO A 603 51.11 28.62 -5.69
C PRO A 603 51.11 28.84 -4.17
N TYR A 604 49.93 29.01 -3.58
CA TYR A 604 49.73 29.14 -2.14
C TYR A 604 48.42 28.44 -1.71
N GLY A 605 48.13 28.41 -0.41
CA GLY A 605 46.85 27.92 0.10
C GLY A 605 46.88 26.53 0.73
N TRP A 606 48.07 26.02 1.03
CA TRP A 606 48.28 24.86 1.89
C TRP A 606 49.24 25.22 3.04
N ASP A 607 49.16 24.48 4.13
CA ASP A 607 50.11 24.55 5.24
C ASP A 607 51.29 23.61 4.98
N PRO A 608 52.54 24.12 4.86
CA PRO A 608 53.72 23.29 4.65
C PRO A 608 54.08 22.37 5.82
N GLU A 609 53.63 22.66 7.04
CA GLU A 609 53.94 21.87 8.25
C GLU A 609 52.90 20.78 8.51
N THR A 610 51.61 21.07 8.27
CA THR A 610 50.51 20.12 8.55
C THR A 610 49.95 19.44 7.30
N GLY A 611 50.28 19.93 6.11
CA GLY A 611 49.71 19.45 4.86
C GLY A 611 48.24 19.85 4.67
N ALA A 612 47.63 20.64 5.55
CA ALA A 612 46.23 21.04 5.40
C ALA A 612 46.03 21.99 4.20
N ILE A 613 44.99 21.76 3.39
CA ILE A 613 44.60 22.67 2.30
C ILE A 613 43.63 23.70 2.85
N ASN A 614 44.09 24.95 2.98
CA ASN A 614 43.35 26.05 3.59
C ASN A 614 42.62 26.91 2.56
N VAL A 615 43.01 26.83 1.28
CA VAL A 615 42.35 27.52 0.17
C VAL A 615 41.94 26.47 -0.84
N TYR A 616 40.65 26.29 -1.03
CA TYR A 616 40.09 25.41 -2.05
C TYR A 616 38.72 25.90 -2.49
N TRP A 617 38.26 25.40 -3.63
CA TRP A 617 36.90 25.52 -4.11
C TRP A 617 36.41 24.13 -4.51
N ALA A 618 35.23 23.72 -4.07
CA ALA A 618 34.62 22.45 -4.45
C ALA A 618 33.12 22.65 -4.60
N ASN A 619 32.52 22.07 -5.64
CA ASN A 619 31.06 21.97 -5.74
C ASN A 619 30.49 21.03 -4.67
N ASP A 620 29.21 21.20 -4.31
CA ASP A 620 28.48 20.36 -3.34
C ASP A 620 28.55 18.85 -3.61
N GLY A 621 28.89 18.43 -4.83
CA GLY A 621 29.02 17.03 -5.23
C GLY A 621 30.44 16.44 -5.13
N ILE A 622 31.41 17.19 -4.59
CA ILE A 622 32.81 16.75 -4.47
C ILE A 622 33.25 16.83 -3.01
N THR A 623 33.64 15.69 -2.44
CA THR A 623 34.32 15.60 -1.15
C THR A 623 35.75 15.11 -1.35
N PHE A 624 36.66 15.57 -0.49
CA PHE A 624 38.05 15.12 -0.50
C PHE A 624 38.62 15.09 0.92
N ASN A 625 39.58 14.19 1.14
CA ASN A 625 40.34 14.09 2.37
C ASN A 625 41.82 14.30 2.06
N VAL A 626 42.53 14.95 2.99
CA VAL A 626 43.96 15.20 2.89
C VAL A 626 44.69 14.28 3.86
N GLY A 627 45.65 13.51 3.33
CA GLY A 627 46.45 12.57 4.10
C GLY A 627 47.93 12.72 3.81
N SER A 628 48.71 11.90 4.49
CA SER A 628 50.12 11.64 4.19
C SER A 628 50.26 10.15 3.90
N GLU A 629 50.72 9.82 2.70
CA GLU A 629 51.02 8.44 2.33
C GLU A 629 52.51 8.29 2.07
N ILE A 630 53.05 7.12 2.41
CA ILE A 630 54.43 6.77 2.09
C ILE A 630 54.47 6.48 0.59
N LEU A 631 55.21 7.31 -0.16
CA LEU A 631 55.40 7.08 -1.58
C LEU A 631 56.32 5.87 -1.78
N GLU A 632 55.75 4.70 -2.04
CA GLU A 632 56.53 3.58 -2.54
C GLU A 632 56.94 3.89 -3.99
N SER A 633 58.20 4.27 -4.18
CA SER A 633 58.74 4.60 -5.50
C SER A 633 58.46 3.45 -6.48
N GLY A 634 57.88 3.72 -7.65
CA GLY A 634 57.69 2.68 -8.68
C GLY A 634 59.00 1.98 -9.10
N LEU A 635 60.15 2.61 -8.82
CA LEU A 635 61.48 2.01 -8.94
C LEU A 635 61.76 0.91 -7.88
N MET A 636 61.18 0.98 -6.68
CA MET A 636 61.26 -0.09 -5.67
C MET A 636 60.44 -1.32 -6.06
N GLN A 637 59.23 -1.13 -6.58
CA GLN A 637 58.44 -2.25 -7.14
C GLN A 637 59.17 -2.92 -8.32
N GLN A 638 59.82 -2.14 -9.19
CA GLN A 638 60.67 -2.67 -10.25
C GLN A 638 61.92 -3.37 -9.72
N LEU A 639 62.53 -2.87 -8.63
CA LEU A 639 63.68 -3.49 -7.97
C LEU A 639 63.32 -4.87 -7.41
N ASP A 640 62.18 -5.00 -6.75
CA ASP A 640 61.72 -6.27 -6.18
C ASP A 640 61.32 -7.25 -7.27
N ALA A 641 60.64 -6.79 -8.33
CA ALA A 641 60.39 -7.63 -9.50
C ALA A 641 61.69 -8.10 -10.17
N ALA A 642 62.71 -7.25 -10.28
CA ALA A 642 64.01 -7.61 -10.83
C ALA A 642 64.76 -8.61 -9.92
N ARG A 643 64.67 -8.49 -8.59
CA ARG A 643 65.22 -9.45 -7.61
C ARG A 643 64.54 -10.81 -7.69
N ILE A 644 63.21 -10.84 -7.77
CA ILE A 644 62.42 -12.07 -7.96
C ILE A 644 62.84 -12.77 -9.25
N ASN A 645 62.94 -12.04 -10.36
CA ASN A 645 63.39 -12.59 -11.64
C ASN A 645 64.85 -13.06 -11.60
N LEU A 646 65.76 -12.34 -10.92
CA LEU A 646 67.14 -12.77 -10.74
C LEU A 646 67.23 -14.11 -10.01
N GLU A 647 66.43 -14.32 -8.97
CA GLU A 647 66.40 -15.59 -8.22
C GLU A 647 65.81 -16.72 -9.07
N LEU A 648 64.78 -16.44 -9.88
CA LEU A 648 64.16 -17.40 -10.80
C LEU A 648 65.14 -17.90 -11.88
N TYR A 649 65.98 -17.02 -12.41
CA TYR A 649 66.94 -17.33 -13.49
C TYR A 649 68.36 -17.63 -12.99
N ARG A 650 68.57 -17.67 -11.67
CA ARG A 650 69.90 -17.73 -11.03
C ARG A 650 70.76 -18.93 -11.46
N THR A 651 70.13 -20.07 -11.73
CA THR A 651 70.80 -21.34 -12.05
C THR A 651 70.47 -21.85 -13.46
N THR A 652 69.53 -21.22 -14.16
CA THR A 652 68.92 -21.71 -15.41
C THR A 652 69.42 -20.97 -16.66
N ASP A 653 69.73 -19.67 -16.59
CA ASP A 653 70.23 -18.90 -17.74
C ASP A 653 71.24 -17.81 -17.32
N ILE A 654 72.49 -17.96 -17.75
CA ILE A 654 73.60 -17.04 -17.45
C ILE A 654 73.37 -15.63 -18.03
N THR A 655 72.71 -15.52 -19.18
CA THR A 655 72.50 -14.24 -19.89
C THR A 655 71.42 -13.43 -19.17
N LEU A 656 70.28 -14.05 -18.85
CA LEU A 656 69.19 -13.40 -18.13
C LEU A 656 69.59 -13.04 -16.69
N ARG A 657 70.35 -13.90 -16.02
CA ARG A 657 70.92 -13.60 -14.70
C ARG A 657 71.81 -12.34 -14.76
N ASN A 658 72.71 -12.24 -15.73
CA ASN A 658 73.57 -11.07 -15.87
C ASN A 658 72.76 -9.80 -16.23
N PHE A 659 71.71 -9.94 -17.04
CA PHE A 659 70.78 -8.85 -17.35
C PHE A 659 70.06 -8.34 -16.10
N TYR A 660 69.38 -9.20 -15.35
CA TYR A 660 68.67 -8.79 -14.12
C TYR A 660 69.63 -8.28 -13.04
N GLN A 661 70.87 -8.79 -12.96
CA GLN A 661 71.90 -8.24 -12.07
C GLN A 661 72.28 -6.80 -12.48
N SER A 662 72.42 -6.54 -13.79
CA SER A 662 72.71 -5.18 -14.29
C SER A 662 71.52 -4.24 -14.10
N GLU A 663 70.29 -4.75 -14.24
CA GLU A 663 69.06 -3.98 -14.07
C GLU A 663 68.83 -3.63 -12.60
N ILE A 664 69.08 -4.56 -11.67
CA ILE A 664 69.08 -4.28 -10.22
C ILE A 664 70.10 -3.19 -9.89
N ASN A 665 71.34 -3.28 -10.38
CA ASN A 665 72.35 -2.25 -10.13
C ASN A 665 71.94 -0.89 -10.73
N ARG A 666 71.33 -0.87 -11.92
CA ARG A 666 70.83 0.35 -12.57
C ARG A 666 69.74 0.99 -11.73
N ILE A 667 68.73 0.22 -11.31
CA ILE A 667 67.60 0.69 -10.50
C ILE A 667 68.07 1.13 -9.10
N GLN A 668 68.98 0.39 -8.46
CA GLN A 668 69.56 0.78 -7.17
C GLN A 668 70.31 2.10 -7.24
N ASN A 669 71.15 2.30 -8.27
CA ASN A 669 71.84 3.57 -8.48
C ASN A 669 70.86 4.71 -8.78
N GLU A 670 69.79 4.44 -9.52
CA GLU A 670 68.76 5.42 -9.80
C GLU A 670 67.99 5.82 -8.52
N LEU A 671 67.63 4.86 -7.66
CA LEU A 671 67.01 5.09 -6.36
C LEU A 671 67.88 5.95 -5.44
N ILE A 672 69.18 5.64 -5.34
CA ILE A 672 70.14 6.45 -4.55
C ILE A 672 70.29 7.85 -5.15
N SER A 673 70.41 7.98 -6.47
CA SER A 673 70.60 9.27 -7.14
C SER A 673 69.42 10.24 -6.96
N LYS A 674 68.21 9.69 -6.80
CA LYS A 674 66.97 10.43 -6.58
C LYS A 674 66.65 10.62 -5.09
N GLY A 675 67.47 10.09 -4.19
CA GLY A 675 67.30 10.20 -2.74
C GLY A 675 66.15 9.35 -2.18
N PHE A 676 65.74 8.30 -2.88
CA PHE A 676 64.65 7.39 -2.48
C PHE A 676 65.14 6.12 -1.76
N ALA A 677 66.46 5.96 -1.62
CA ALA A 677 67.04 4.88 -0.84
C ALA A 677 68.47 5.22 -0.41
N THR A 678 68.82 4.79 0.81
CA THR A 678 70.17 4.91 1.35
C THR A 678 70.86 3.55 1.36
N LEU A 679 72.11 3.50 0.91
CA LEU A 679 72.94 2.29 0.95
C LEU A 679 73.54 2.13 2.34
N GLN A 680 73.21 1.03 3.03
CA GLN A 680 73.80 0.72 4.34
C GLN A 680 75.18 0.09 4.20
N SER A 681 75.95 0.18 5.29
CA SER A 681 77.35 -0.28 5.38
C SER A 681 77.55 -1.79 5.15
N ASP A 682 76.47 -2.57 5.10
CA ASP A 682 76.45 -4.00 4.81
C ASP A 682 76.10 -4.33 3.34
N GLY A 683 75.86 -3.31 2.51
CA GLY A 683 75.48 -3.45 1.10
C GLY A 683 73.97 -3.64 0.86
N SER A 684 73.14 -3.59 1.90
CA SER A 684 71.67 -3.56 1.76
C SER A 684 71.18 -2.14 1.42
N LEU A 685 70.07 -2.07 0.68
CA LEU A 685 69.42 -0.80 0.31
C LEU A 685 68.22 -0.63 1.24
N THR A 686 68.19 0.41 2.07
CA THR A 686 66.99 0.79 2.82
C THR A 686 66.24 1.87 2.07
N ALA A 687 64.96 1.62 1.80
CA ALA A 687 64.04 2.62 1.27
C ALA A 687 63.98 3.80 2.23
N ASP A 688 64.18 5.02 1.71
CA ASP A 688 63.87 6.21 2.49
C ASP A 688 62.37 6.47 2.28
N GLU A 689 61.58 6.29 3.35
CA GLU A 689 60.14 6.55 3.34
C GLU A 689 59.92 8.05 3.18
N VAL A 690 59.59 8.49 1.97
CA VAL A 690 59.18 9.86 1.71
C VAL A 690 57.67 9.94 1.89
N GLU A 691 57.23 10.51 3.00
CA GLU A 691 55.84 10.91 3.17
C GLU A 691 55.52 12.03 2.17
N VAL A 692 54.57 11.76 1.27
CA VAL A 692 54.02 12.77 0.37
C VAL A 692 52.62 13.15 0.83
N MET A 693 52.33 14.43 0.76
CA MET A 693 50.97 14.93 0.94
C MET A 693 50.08 14.33 -0.14
N THR A 694 48.99 13.68 0.24
CA THR A 694 47.99 13.11 -0.67
C THR A 694 46.65 13.79 -0.48
N VAL A 695 45.91 13.93 -1.57
CA VAL A 695 44.50 14.35 -1.56
C VAL A 695 43.70 13.24 -2.20
N ASN A 696 42.92 12.55 -1.38
CA ASN A 696 41.98 11.52 -1.78
C ASN A 696 40.65 12.21 -2.12
N VAL A 697 40.33 12.32 -3.40
CA VAL A 697 39.06 12.86 -3.89
C VAL A 697 38.08 11.71 -4.04
N ASP A 698 36.94 11.82 -3.36
CA ASP A 698 35.87 10.82 -3.42
C ASP A 698 35.27 10.72 -4.83
N PRO A 699 34.57 9.62 -5.17
CA PRO A 699 34.01 9.44 -6.51
C PRO A 699 33.09 10.60 -6.92
N ILE A 700 33.45 11.27 -8.02
CA ILE A 700 32.67 12.40 -8.57
C ILE A 700 31.66 11.86 -9.57
N TRP A 701 30.39 12.26 -9.42
CA TRP A 701 29.32 11.98 -10.39
C TRP A 701 28.86 13.27 -11.08
N ALA A 702 28.91 13.30 -12.41
CA ALA A 702 28.41 14.42 -13.20
C ALA A 702 27.52 13.88 -14.34
N GLN A 703 26.24 14.25 -14.31
CA GLN A 703 25.23 13.78 -15.25
C GLN A 703 24.26 14.92 -15.58
N ALA A 704 23.84 15.04 -16.84
CA ALA A 704 22.84 16.02 -17.27
C ALA A 704 21.40 15.54 -17.01
N GLY A 705 21.20 14.22 -17.07
CA GLY A 705 19.97 13.53 -16.69
C GLY A 705 18.88 13.61 -17.76
N ILE A 706 17.83 12.81 -17.60
CA ILE A 706 16.67 12.83 -18.52
C ILE A 706 15.38 13.14 -17.77
N ILE A 707 14.46 13.82 -18.47
CA ILE A 707 13.07 13.97 -18.02
C ILE A 707 12.21 13.02 -18.85
N ASP A 708 11.82 11.88 -18.26
CA ASP A 708 10.96 10.88 -18.90
C ASP A 708 9.49 11.05 -18.49
N VAL A 709 8.64 11.42 -19.44
CA VAL A 709 7.19 11.56 -19.24
C VAL A 709 6.46 10.45 -19.99
N ARG A 710 5.74 9.61 -19.25
CA ARG A 710 4.88 8.55 -19.79
C ARG A 710 3.44 8.82 -19.40
N ALA A 711 2.64 9.28 -20.35
CA ALA A 711 1.23 9.58 -20.16
C ALA A 711 0.45 9.52 -21.48
N SER A 712 -0.89 9.55 -21.43
CA SER A 712 -1.72 9.78 -22.62
C SER A 712 -1.60 11.22 -23.11
N ARG A 713 -1.49 12.18 -22.18
CA ARG A 713 -1.38 13.61 -22.46
C ARG A 713 -0.41 14.27 -21.48
N LEU A 714 0.52 15.05 -22.04
CA LEU A 714 1.28 16.06 -21.32
C LEU A 714 0.64 17.42 -21.59
N ILE A 715 0.22 18.12 -20.54
CA ILE A 715 -0.39 19.45 -20.61
C ILE A 715 0.30 20.41 -19.64
N GLY A 716 0.00 21.71 -19.78
CA GLY A 716 0.56 22.77 -18.95
C GLY A 716 1.55 23.67 -19.72
N ASN A 717 1.95 24.76 -19.08
CA ASN A 717 2.82 25.80 -19.63
C ASN A 717 4.07 26.03 -18.74
N GLY A 718 4.43 25.04 -17.93
CA GLY A 718 5.62 25.05 -17.09
C GLY A 718 6.94 24.92 -17.89
N ILE A 719 8.05 24.83 -17.16
CA ILE A 719 9.41 24.73 -17.72
C ILE A 719 9.90 23.28 -17.56
N ILE A 720 10.44 22.72 -18.64
CA ILE A 720 11.11 21.41 -18.65
C ILE A 720 12.55 21.68 -19.10
N ASP A 721 13.48 21.63 -18.15
CA ASP A 721 14.89 21.98 -18.30
C ASP A 721 15.76 20.72 -18.17
N ALA A 722 16.05 20.09 -19.30
CA ALA A 722 16.92 18.92 -19.39
C ALA A 722 18.19 19.30 -20.19
N PRO A 723 19.29 19.66 -19.51
CA PRO A 723 20.54 20.04 -20.17
C PRO A 723 21.20 18.86 -20.88
N SER A 724 22.19 19.14 -21.74
CA SER A 724 22.91 18.14 -22.54
C SER A 724 24.43 18.30 -22.42
N ASP A 725 24.91 18.80 -21.30
CA ASP A 725 26.33 19.00 -21.04
C ASP A 725 26.69 18.54 -19.64
N ALA A 726 27.81 17.82 -19.49
CA ALA A 726 28.41 17.56 -18.20
C ALA A 726 29.92 17.75 -18.30
N SER A 727 30.53 18.24 -17.22
CA SER A 727 31.97 18.43 -17.14
C SER A 727 32.46 18.25 -15.71
N VAL A 728 33.60 17.58 -15.56
CA VAL A 728 34.35 17.54 -14.30
C VAL A 728 35.70 18.20 -14.51
N THR A 729 35.99 19.24 -13.74
CA THR A 729 37.26 19.98 -13.78
C THR A 729 37.95 19.85 -12.43
N VAL A 730 39.15 19.27 -12.40
CA VAL A 730 39.97 19.20 -11.19
C VAL A 730 41.26 19.97 -11.44
N THR A 731 41.49 21.02 -10.66
CA THR A 731 42.67 21.88 -10.73
C THR A 731 43.44 21.79 -9.42
N ASN A 732 44.69 21.32 -9.46
CA ASN A 732 45.55 21.25 -8.28
C ASN A 732 46.73 22.21 -8.39
N HIS A 733 46.75 23.20 -7.50
CA HIS A 733 47.85 24.14 -7.32
C HIS A 733 48.73 23.78 -6.11
N THR A 734 48.40 22.74 -5.36
CA THR A 734 49.18 22.27 -4.20
C THR A 734 50.26 21.27 -4.64
N PRO A 735 51.31 21.05 -3.83
CA PRO A 735 52.28 19.98 -4.07
C PRO A 735 51.73 18.57 -3.80
N ALA A 736 50.47 18.43 -3.37
CA ALA A 736 49.88 17.15 -3.02
C ALA A 736 49.67 16.24 -4.24
N GLN A 737 49.85 14.94 -4.05
CA GLN A 737 49.45 13.93 -5.02
C GLN A 737 47.93 13.73 -4.96
N LEU A 738 47.28 13.87 -6.12
CA LEU A 738 45.85 13.62 -6.25
C LEU A 738 45.59 12.13 -6.47
N ASN A 739 44.82 11.53 -5.59
CA ASN A 739 44.22 10.23 -5.77
C ASN A 739 42.71 10.41 -6.00
N ILE A 740 42.28 10.23 -7.24
CA ILE A 740 40.87 10.36 -7.61
C ILE A 740 40.25 8.97 -7.59
N LEU A 741 39.39 8.72 -6.60
CA LEU A 741 38.79 7.40 -6.37
C LEU A 741 37.79 7.01 -7.48
N GLY A 742 37.26 7.98 -8.22
CA GLY A 742 36.51 7.75 -9.45
C GLY A 742 35.91 9.02 -10.05
N ILE A 743 35.73 9.05 -11.37
CA ILE A 743 34.91 10.06 -12.05
C ILE A 743 33.94 9.33 -12.97
N THR A 744 32.64 9.58 -12.80
CA THR A 744 31.60 8.98 -13.64
C THR A 744 30.83 10.06 -14.39
N ILE A 745 30.92 10.02 -15.71
CA ILE A 745 30.05 10.73 -16.65
C ILE A 745 29.37 9.64 -17.51
N PRO A 746 28.06 9.39 -17.35
CA PRO A 746 27.38 8.31 -18.07
C PRO A 746 27.38 8.54 -19.58
N GLU A 747 27.62 7.50 -20.39
CA GLU A 747 27.66 7.61 -21.86
C GLU A 747 26.31 8.04 -22.47
N SER A 748 25.18 7.61 -21.88
CA SER A 748 23.85 7.91 -22.42
C SER A 748 23.22 9.19 -21.86
N ASN A 749 23.61 9.61 -20.65
CA ASN A 749 22.95 10.69 -19.90
C ASN A 749 23.94 11.80 -19.45
N GLY A 750 25.20 11.72 -19.85
CA GLY A 750 26.29 12.63 -19.49
C GLY A 750 26.45 13.84 -20.42
N GLY A 751 25.60 13.98 -21.43
CA GLY A 751 25.62 15.09 -22.40
C GLY A 751 25.80 14.64 -23.83
#